data_AF-A0A967BIT4-F1
#
_entry.id   AF-A0A967BIT4-F1
#
_cell.length_a   1.000
_cell.length_b   1.000
_cell.length_c   1.000
_cell.angle_alpha   90.00
_cell.angle_beta   90.00
_cell.angle_gamma   90.00
#
_symmetry.space_group_name_H-M   'P 1'
#
loop_
_entity.id
_entity.type
_entity.pdbx_description
1 polymer ?
#
loop_
_entity_poly.entity_id
_entity_poly.type
_entity_poly.pdbx_seq_one_letter_code
_entity_poly.pdbx_strand_id
1 'polypeptide(L)'
;MVCQRLVGRKSLIRQLHSLFRRYRAAHVNFQVGGVRINGDGGATIGFIERITFDAGWFRVTGWAHAQKLTFSLNGVDVDCIPTQSRPDAAQVYGVPEKTGFKCVIPGSFDDLEMSSVLVAHVFGDPGLSTAAAMQVPLRIRRLEQVLVAYRFARDLGLSLPGVAGWYLTGDPKYRARVKRQLRLSQPRNYGALLPDMFDAVQDQPAPTTGNRITIILPVYNAYDLLQECLQRVIAHTDLPWQMILVEDRSTNDSVLPFLRGWVEDKPNVTLLENAKNLGFVASVNRGLSLALETTEGDTGPVVLLNSDALVPKRWASRLVEPFELEKDVASVTPLSNDAEIFSVPVICQRVPLKPGQGDIIDATARQFRPGAEMSDVPTGVGFCMAMARDWLVRVPSFDPAFGRGYGEEVDWCQKVSDMGGRHVVQPRLFVEHRGGESFGASGKATLIAQNNEKISQRYPDYDKSVQDFIALDPLVSARLALGLAWAGSLQPDSPVPVYMAHTMGGGADHYLERRIAQDLEAGRPSVVLRVGGPFHRWQLELVTTGGRHHGVCDRFATVQRLLSVLPRRHVVYSCGVGDEDPVTLPQALLDLMHGQDTAEMLFHDYFPLTPSYNLLDSDGAYRGPVVHPRGDSAHQIRSATGETIPLDRWQAAWKRFAAKAKLTVFSKDSAQQVAAVWPDLKAAIQIEPHALSVGFEALPPRPANARPTIGVLGNIGQSKGAAVVQDMAKRLGRDRDRVCDMVVVGNVDPAFALPGDLRVHGSYAVSDLPILAERYGITHWLVPSIWPETFCYTVHEAIQTGLPVLAFEIGAQGEAVRAAKNGHEIPFDPDADLAHTAIQKIAYLVKDEKAGVV
;
A
#
# COMPACT_ATOMS: atom_id res chain seq x y z
N MET A 1 -37.27 6.78 36.56
CA MET A 1 -36.24 7.59 35.88
C MET A 1 -35.02 7.96 36.75
N VAL A 2 -34.69 7.22 37.81
CA VAL A 2 -33.44 7.41 38.59
C VAL A 2 -32.58 6.12 38.69
N CYS A 3 -33.14 4.94 38.40
CA CYS A 3 -32.37 3.68 38.30
C CYS A 3 -31.70 3.42 36.93
N GLN A 4 -32.01 4.19 35.87
CA GLN A 4 -31.36 4.04 34.56
C GLN A 4 -29.97 4.70 34.47
N ARG A 5 -29.58 5.57 35.42
CA ARG A 5 -28.28 6.25 35.41
C ARG A 5 -27.11 5.40 35.92
N LEU A 6 -27.38 4.31 36.65
CA LEU A 6 -26.33 3.38 37.13
C LEU A 6 -25.94 2.32 36.08
N VAL A 7 -26.85 1.99 35.15
CA VAL A 7 -26.56 1.10 34.00
C VAL A 7 -25.70 1.82 32.95
N GLY A 8 -25.92 3.13 32.74
CA GLY A 8 -25.11 3.96 31.84
C GLY A 8 -23.64 4.11 32.24
N ARG A 9 -23.33 4.20 33.54
CA ARG A 9 -21.93 4.26 34.03
C ARG A 9 -21.17 2.96 33.78
N LYS A 10 -21.79 1.80 33.99
CA LYS A 10 -21.15 0.48 33.70
C LYS A 10 -20.97 0.24 32.20
N SER A 11 -21.88 0.74 31.36
CA SER A 11 -21.77 0.72 29.89
C SER A 11 -20.61 1.60 29.40
N LEU A 12 -20.52 2.84 29.88
CA LEU A 12 -19.49 3.78 29.44
C LEU A 12 -18.08 3.33 29.87
N ILE A 13 -17.94 2.81 31.09
CA ILE A 13 -16.66 2.26 31.57
C ILE A 13 -16.22 1.06 30.71
N ARG A 14 -17.14 0.15 30.37
CA ARG A 14 -16.82 -0.99 29.48
C ARG A 14 -16.47 -0.55 28.05
N GLN A 15 -17.15 0.46 27.52
CA GLN A 15 -16.87 1.01 26.20
C GLN A 15 -15.53 1.73 26.15
N LEU A 16 -15.22 2.55 27.17
CA LEU A 16 -13.92 3.18 27.33
C LEU A 16 -12.80 2.14 27.50
N HIS A 17 -13.06 1.08 28.25
CA HIS A 17 -12.11 -0.02 28.42
C HIS A 17 -11.85 -0.77 27.11
N SER A 18 -12.90 -1.08 26.34
CA SER A 18 -12.78 -1.69 24.99
C SER A 18 -12.05 -0.78 24.00
N LEU A 19 -12.30 0.53 24.05
CA LEU A 19 -11.63 1.52 23.21
C LEU A 19 -10.15 1.66 23.58
N PHE A 20 -9.85 1.71 24.89
CA PHE A 20 -8.49 1.75 25.40
C PHE A 20 -7.71 0.49 25.00
N ARG A 21 -8.31 -0.70 25.07
CA ARG A 21 -7.68 -1.95 24.59
C ARG A 21 -7.28 -1.86 23.11
N ARG A 22 -8.15 -1.34 22.25
CA ARG A 22 -7.86 -1.14 20.81
C ARG A 22 -6.78 -0.08 20.56
N TYR A 23 -6.83 1.04 21.28
CA TYR A 23 -5.82 2.09 21.22
C TYR A 23 -4.44 1.58 21.62
N ARG A 24 -4.38 0.78 22.70
CA ARG A 24 -3.14 0.13 23.13
C ARG A 24 -2.60 -0.85 22.09
N ALA A 25 -3.45 -1.72 21.56
CA ALA A 25 -3.06 -2.67 20.53
C ALA A 25 -2.49 -1.98 19.27
N ALA A 26 -2.97 -0.78 18.94
CA ALA A 26 -2.49 0.01 17.81
C ALA A 26 -1.23 0.84 18.10
N HIS A 27 -0.83 1.03 19.36
CA HIS A 27 0.19 2.03 19.77
C HIS A 27 1.31 1.48 20.64
N VAL A 28 1.18 0.23 21.10
CA VAL A 28 2.22 -0.45 21.85
C VAL A 28 3.07 -1.22 20.84
N ASN A 29 4.28 -0.72 20.61
CA ASN A 29 5.31 -1.47 19.92
C ASN A 29 6.09 -2.27 20.95
N PHE A 30 5.90 -3.57 20.96
CA PHE A 30 6.71 -4.50 21.75
C PHE A 30 7.72 -5.17 20.81
N GLN A 31 9.01 -5.00 21.11
CA GLN A 31 10.10 -5.67 20.40
C GLN A 31 10.98 -6.38 21.42
N VAL A 32 10.99 -7.71 21.36
CA VAL A 32 11.99 -8.54 22.04
C VAL A 32 12.83 -9.20 20.97
N GLY A 33 14.14 -8.96 21.00
CA GLY A 33 15.10 -9.54 20.08
C GLY A 33 16.36 -9.92 20.83
N GLY A 34 17.18 -10.78 20.22
CA GLY A 34 18.48 -11.13 20.81
C GLY A 34 18.51 -12.43 21.61
N VAL A 35 17.55 -13.33 21.39
CA VAL A 35 17.37 -14.51 22.25
C VAL A 35 17.98 -15.76 21.59
N ARG A 36 19.00 -16.36 22.21
CA ARG A 36 19.73 -17.54 21.71
C ARG A 36 19.00 -18.85 22.01
N ILE A 37 18.81 -19.69 21.00
CA ILE A 37 18.34 -21.06 21.16
C ILE A 37 19.57 -21.95 21.27
N ASN A 38 19.78 -22.58 22.42
CA ASN A 38 20.91 -23.48 22.65
C ASN A 38 20.46 -24.95 22.62
N GLY A 39 21.21 -25.80 21.95
CA GLY A 39 21.03 -27.25 21.96
C GLY A 39 21.76 -27.90 23.14
N ASP A 40 21.62 -29.22 23.27
CA ASP A 40 22.31 -29.99 24.29
C ASP A 40 23.83 -29.88 24.10
N GLY A 41 24.54 -29.50 25.16
CA GLY A 41 25.97 -29.16 25.10
C GLY A 41 26.29 -27.67 24.99
N GLY A 42 25.28 -26.80 24.91
CA GLY A 42 25.47 -25.33 24.98
C GLY A 42 25.81 -24.65 23.65
N ALA A 43 25.87 -25.40 22.54
CA ALA A 43 26.00 -24.84 21.21
C ALA A 43 24.72 -24.10 20.79
N THR A 44 24.86 -22.92 20.18
CA THR A 44 23.73 -22.15 19.66
C THR A 44 23.21 -22.79 18.37
N ILE A 45 21.99 -23.31 18.42
CA ILE A 45 21.30 -23.98 17.31
C ILE A 45 20.25 -23.08 16.64
N GLY A 46 20.04 -21.88 17.16
CA GLY A 46 19.14 -20.90 16.57
C GLY A 46 19.13 -19.57 17.32
N PHE A 47 18.42 -18.61 16.77
CA PHE A 47 18.31 -17.27 17.31
C PHE A 47 16.95 -16.67 16.98
N ILE A 48 16.26 -16.17 18.00
CA ILE A 48 15.07 -15.33 17.82
C ILE A 48 15.55 -13.89 17.75
N GLU A 49 15.51 -13.34 16.55
CA GLU A 49 15.98 -11.99 16.24
C GLU A 49 14.95 -10.95 16.63
N ARG A 50 13.67 -11.28 16.43
CA ARG A 50 12.60 -10.33 16.67
C ARG A 50 11.27 -11.03 16.95
N ILE A 51 10.62 -10.59 18.02
CA ILE A 51 9.23 -10.86 18.37
C ILE A 51 8.50 -9.52 18.33
N THR A 52 7.46 -9.42 17.52
CA THR A 52 6.55 -8.25 17.48
C THR A 52 5.13 -8.69 17.75
N PHE A 53 4.37 -7.90 18.51
CA PHE A 53 2.93 -8.08 18.64
C PHE A 53 2.21 -7.08 17.72
N ASP A 54 1.40 -7.57 16.79
CA ASP A 54 0.60 -6.74 15.88
C ASP A 54 -0.79 -7.35 15.66
N ALA A 55 -1.82 -6.53 15.81
CA ALA A 55 -3.22 -6.88 15.52
C ALA A 55 -3.74 -8.21 16.13
N GLY A 56 -3.26 -8.63 17.31
CA GLY A 56 -3.64 -9.91 17.94
C GLY A 56 -2.74 -11.09 17.61
N TRP A 57 -1.55 -10.84 17.06
CA TRP A 57 -0.62 -11.86 16.64
C TRP A 57 0.79 -11.57 17.13
N PHE A 58 1.44 -12.57 17.69
CA PHE A 58 2.88 -12.56 17.92
C PHE A 58 3.58 -13.04 16.66
N ARG A 59 4.35 -12.17 16.02
CA ARG A 59 5.21 -12.53 14.89
C ARG A 59 6.62 -12.75 15.41
N VAL A 60 7.11 -13.98 15.27
CA VAL A 60 8.44 -14.40 15.68
C VAL A 60 9.27 -14.63 14.43
N THR A 61 10.39 -13.92 14.30
CA THR A 61 11.34 -14.07 13.21
C THR A 61 12.73 -14.36 13.74
N GLY A 62 13.44 -15.22 13.03
CA GLY A 62 14.79 -15.61 13.39
C GLY A 62 15.32 -16.70 12.46
N TRP A 63 16.30 -17.44 12.94
CA TRP A 63 16.82 -18.62 12.28
C TRP A 63 17.00 -19.76 13.28
N ALA A 64 16.87 -21.00 12.83
CA ALA A 64 17.16 -22.18 13.64
C ALA A 64 17.52 -23.36 12.76
N HIS A 65 18.53 -24.11 13.17
CA HIS A 65 18.87 -25.38 12.55
C HIS A 65 17.97 -26.47 13.15
N ALA A 66 16.81 -26.68 12.54
CA ALA A 66 15.79 -27.60 13.00
C ALA A 66 14.92 -28.10 11.84
N GLN A 67 14.39 -29.32 11.94
CA GLN A 67 13.36 -29.81 11.02
C GLN A 67 12.00 -29.14 11.31
N LYS A 68 11.75 -28.83 12.58
CA LYS A 68 10.49 -28.24 13.03
C LYS A 68 10.72 -27.42 14.31
N LEU A 69 10.04 -26.29 14.39
CA LEU A 69 9.88 -25.48 15.60
C LEU A 69 8.42 -25.53 16.00
N THR A 70 8.12 -25.69 17.28
CA THR A 70 6.77 -25.51 17.82
C THR A 70 6.82 -24.40 18.85
N PHE A 71 6.00 -23.37 18.64
CA PHE A 71 5.86 -22.26 19.57
C PHE A 71 4.57 -22.42 20.37
N SER A 72 4.70 -22.48 21.69
CA SER A 72 3.59 -22.65 22.62
C SER A 72 3.36 -21.37 23.41
N LEU A 73 2.13 -20.85 23.35
CA LEU A 73 1.68 -19.71 24.14
C LEU A 73 0.27 -19.97 24.68
N ASN A 74 0.10 -19.97 26.00
CA ASN A 74 -1.19 -20.17 26.68
C ASN A 74 -1.98 -21.42 26.22
N GLY A 75 -1.25 -22.52 25.97
CA GLY A 75 -1.84 -23.80 25.55
C GLY A 75 -2.16 -23.91 24.06
N VAL A 76 -1.73 -22.95 23.24
CA VAL A 76 -1.78 -23.02 21.77
C VAL A 76 -0.38 -23.31 21.24
N ASP A 77 -0.26 -24.39 20.48
CA ASP A 77 0.97 -24.79 19.81
C ASP A 77 0.90 -24.44 18.33
N VAL A 78 1.91 -23.73 17.83
CA VAL A 78 2.05 -23.36 16.41
C VAL A 78 3.34 -23.91 15.87
N ASP A 79 3.22 -24.73 14.84
CA ASP A 79 4.34 -25.33 14.14
C ASP A 79 4.90 -24.39 13.07
N CYS A 80 6.23 -24.37 12.96
CA CYS A 80 6.97 -23.58 11.99
C CYS A 80 8.15 -24.38 11.45
N ILE A 81 8.35 -24.36 10.13
CA ILE A 81 9.45 -25.07 9.47
C ILE A 81 10.44 -24.03 8.94
N PRO A 82 11.69 -24.00 9.44
CA PRO A 82 12.71 -23.08 8.95
C PRO A 82 13.11 -23.42 7.51
N THR A 83 12.83 -22.52 6.56
CA THR A 83 13.04 -22.73 5.12
C THR A 83 13.53 -21.49 4.38
N GLN A 84 13.55 -20.33 5.03
CA GLN A 84 13.96 -19.06 4.43
C GLN A 84 15.48 -18.98 4.31
N SER A 85 15.96 -18.38 3.21
CA SER A 85 17.40 -18.21 2.97
C SER A 85 18.03 -17.18 3.91
N ARG A 86 19.13 -17.54 4.56
CA ARG A 86 19.90 -16.77 5.54
C ARG A 86 21.40 -17.04 5.35
N PRO A 87 22.01 -16.50 4.28
CA PRO A 87 23.44 -16.68 3.99
C PRO A 87 24.33 -16.06 5.07
N ASP A 88 23.85 -15.01 5.73
CA ASP A 88 24.51 -14.36 6.87
C ASP A 88 24.64 -15.30 8.09
N ALA A 89 23.56 -16.02 8.43
CA ALA A 89 23.60 -17.01 9.51
C ALA A 89 24.47 -18.22 9.14
N ALA A 90 24.41 -18.66 7.88
CA ALA A 90 25.24 -19.76 7.37
C ALA A 90 26.74 -19.44 7.47
N GLN A 91 27.15 -18.23 7.10
CA GLN A 91 28.54 -17.78 7.15
C GLN A 91 29.07 -17.66 8.59
N VAL A 92 28.26 -17.13 9.51
CA VAL A 92 28.68 -16.85 10.89
C VAL A 92 28.63 -18.09 11.79
N TYR A 93 27.62 -18.95 11.61
CA TYR A 93 27.33 -20.05 12.53
C TYR A 93 27.50 -21.44 11.90
N GLY A 94 27.85 -21.54 10.62
CA GLY A 94 28.12 -22.83 9.95
C GLY A 94 26.88 -23.70 9.73
N VAL A 95 25.69 -23.09 9.64
CA VAL A 95 24.40 -23.76 9.44
C VAL A 95 23.97 -23.73 7.96
N PRO A 96 23.03 -24.59 7.50
CA PRO A 96 22.52 -24.53 6.14
C PRO A 96 21.90 -23.17 5.79
N GLU A 97 22.03 -22.73 4.53
CA GLU A 97 21.48 -21.43 4.09
C GLU A 97 19.96 -21.32 4.32
N LYS A 98 19.20 -22.41 4.19
CA LYS A 98 17.74 -22.42 4.42
C LYS A 98 17.41 -22.72 5.89
N THR A 99 17.73 -21.78 6.77
CA THR A 99 17.52 -21.92 8.23
C THR A 99 16.62 -20.82 8.81
N GLY A 100 16.24 -19.82 8.01
CA GLY A 100 15.40 -18.73 8.45
C GLY A 100 13.94 -19.14 8.64
N PHE A 101 13.27 -18.52 9.61
CA PHE A 101 11.85 -18.75 9.86
C PHE A 101 11.10 -17.45 10.18
N LYS A 102 9.80 -17.50 9.89
CA LYS A 102 8.82 -16.51 10.33
C LYS A 102 7.57 -17.28 10.80
N CYS A 103 7.29 -17.19 12.08
CA CYS A 103 6.12 -17.82 12.70
C CYS A 103 5.15 -16.74 13.17
N VAL A 104 3.86 -17.02 13.08
CA VAL A 104 2.78 -16.14 13.54
C VAL A 104 1.94 -16.94 14.53
N ILE A 105 1.89 -16.47 15.77
CA ILE A 105 1.26 -17.17 16.88
C ILE A 105 0.06 -16.32 17.33
N PRO A 106 -1.15 -16.88 17.40
CA PRO A 106 -2.31 -16.15 17.89
C PRO A 106 -2.11 -15.78 19.35
N GLY A 107 -2.42 -14.54 19.70
CA GLY A 107 -2.22 -14.05 21.05
C GLY A 107 -3.12 -12.88 21.40
N SER A 108 -3.56 -12.82 22.64
CA SER A 108 -4.30 -11.69 23.16
C SER A 108 -3.35 -10.64 23.75
N PHE A 109 -3.74 -9.37 23.74
CA PHE A 109 -2.96 -8.34 24.44
C PHE A 109 -2.93 -8.59 25.96
N ASP A 110 -3.91 -9.29 26.51
CA ASP A 110 -3.96 -9.65 27.93
C ASP A 110 -2.82 -10.65 28.28
N ASP A 111 -2.31 -11.38 27.26
CA ASP A 111 -1.14 -12.25 27.37
C ASP A 111 0.15 -11.43 27.61
N LEU A 112 0.19 -10.12 27.32
CA LEU A 112 1.35 -9.25 27.58
C LEU A 112 1.35 -8.63 29.00
N GLU A 113 0.20 -8.67 29.69
CA GLU A 113 0.04 -8.12 31.05
C GLU A 113 0.25 -9.18 32.14
N MET A 114 -0.13 -10.43 31.83
CA MET A 114 0.14 -11.59 32.67
C MET A 114 1.59 -12.03 32.51
N SER A 115 2.12 -12.80 33.46
CA SER A 115 3.46 -13.38 33.40
C SER A 115 3.57 -14.46 32.32
N SER A 116 3.30 -14.12 31.06
CA SER A 116 3.26 -15.06 29.97
C SER A 116 4.65 -15.34 29.45
N VAL A 117 4.83 -16.60 29.10
CA VAL A 117 6.08 -17.16 28.60
C VAL A 117 5.76 -17.76 27.25
N LEU A 118 6.43 -17.27 26.21
CA LEU A 118 6.48 -17.98 24.94
C LEU A 118 7.47 -19.13 25.10
N VAL A 119 7.02 -20.36 24.88
CA VAL A 119 7.88 -21.55 24.88
C VAL A 119 8.17 -21.94 23.44
N ALA A 120 9.44 -22.05 23.08
CA ALA A 120 9.84 -22.63 21.80
C ALA A 120 10.38 -24.04 22.03
N HIS A 121 9.85 -25.00 21.29
CA HIS A 121 10.32 -26.38 21.20
C HIS A 121 10.99 -26.61 19.86
N VAL A 122 12.20 -27.15 19.88
CA VAL A 122 13.00 -27.41 18.68
C VAL A 122 13.10 -28.91 18.45
N PHE A 123 12.83 -29.35 17.22
CA PHE A 123 12.94 -30.75 16.81
C PHE A 123 14.04 -30.87 15.75
N GLY A 124 15.14 -31.53 16.11
CA GLY A 124 16.30 -31.80 15.26
C GLY A 124 16.21 -33.12 14.47
N ASP A 125 17.30 -33.47 13.78
CA ASP A 125 17.41 -34.71 12.99
C ASP A 125 17.38 -35.99 13.87
N PRO A 126 16.85 -37.12 13.37
CA PRO A 126 16.90 -38.40 14.08
C PRO A 126 18.35 -38.82 14.36
N GLY A 127 18.77 -38.77 15.63
CA GLY A 127 20.14 -39.11 16.08
C GLY A 127 20.88 -37.96 16.79
N LEU A 128 20.40 -36.72 16.66
CA LEU A 128 20.84 -35.53 17.41
C LEU A 128 19.62 -34.97 18.16
N SER A 129 19.17 -35.68 19.19
CA SER A 129 17.99 -35.26 19.96
C SER A 129 18.33 -34.09 20.87
N THR A 130 18.11 -32.85 20.43
CA THR A 130 18.11 -31.68 21.32
C THR A 130 16.72 -31.04 21.34
N ALA A 131 15.88 -31.49 22.26
CA ALA A 131 14.63 -30.82 22.58
C ALA A 131 14.93 -29.63 23.49
N ALA A 132 15.25 -28.48 22.89
CA ALA A 132 15.44 -27.24 23.64
C ALA A 132 14.08 -26.60 23.93
N ALA A 133 13.76 -26.38 25.21
CA ALA A 133 12.61 -25.59 25.64
C ALA A 133 13.11 -24.24 26.15
N MET A 134 12.73 -23.16 25.48
CA MET A 134 13.15 -21.81 25.85
C MET A 134 11.97 -20.95 26.26
N GLN A 135 12.11 -20.25 27.39
CA GLN A 135 11.10 -19.34 27.91
C GLN A 135 11.45 -17.88 27.58
N VAL A 136 10.63 -17.22 26.78
CA VAL A 136 10.77 -15.78 26.50
C VAL A 136 9.72 -15.00 27.30
N PRO A 137 10.12 -14.16 28.28
CA PRO A 137 9.18 -13.35 29.04
C PRO A 137 8.60 -12.23 28.18
N LEU A 138 7.28 -12.23 28.01
CA LEU A 138 6.56 -11.26 27.20
C LEU A 138 5.97 -10.14 28.08
N ARG A 139 6.81 -9.29 28.67
CA ARG A 139 6.35 -8.20 29.58
C ARG A 139 6.61 -6.81 29.00
N ILE A 140 5.56 -5.99 28.96
CA ILE A 140 5.66 -4.55 28.68
C ILE A 140 6.17 -3.82 29.94
N ARG A 141 7.05 -2.83 29.78
CA ARG A 141 7.56 -2.05 30.93
C ARG A 141 6.43 -1.20 31.53
N ARG A 142 6.34 -1.12 32.87
CA ARG A 142 5.32 -0.30 33.58
C ARG A 142 5.26 1.15 33.09
N LEU A 143 6.41 1.74 32.76
CA LEU A 143 6.50 3.10 32.20
C LEU A 143 5.81 3.23 30.85
N GLU A 144 5.91 2.24 29.96
CA GLU A 144 5.23 2.26 28.66
C GLU A 144 3.70 2.16 28.83
N GLN A 145 3.23 1.36 29.79
CA GLN A 145 1.81 1.27 30.11
C GLN A 145 1.24 2.62 30.57
N VAL A 146 1.98 3.33 31.43
CA VAL A 146 1.60 4.67 31.92
C VAL A 146 1.61 5.69 30.78
N LEU A 147 2.64 5.67 29.92
CA LEU A 147 2.74 6.59 28.79
C LEU A 147 1.62 6.40 27.76
N VAL A 148 1.23 5.15 27.47
CA VAL A 148 0.13 4.87 26.56
C VAL A 148 -1.22 5.24 27.17
N ALA A 149 -1.42 5.04 28.48
CA ALA A 149 -2.61 5.50 29.19
C ALA A 149 -2.74 7.04 29.15
N TYR A 150 -1.63 7.75 29.36
CA TYR A 150 -1.58 9.21 29.27
C TYR A 150 -1.91 9.71 27.85
N ARG A 151 -1.28 9.12 26.82
CA ARG A 151 -1.56 9.47 25.41
C ARG A 151 -3.00 9.20 25.03
N PHE A 152 -3.57 8.07 25.49
CA PHE A 152 -4.98 7.76 25.30
C PHE A 152 -5.90 8.82 25.91
N ALA A 153 -5.65 9.22 27.17
CA ALA A 153 -6.46 10.23 27.83
C ALA A 153 -6.42 11.58 27.10
N ARG A 154 -5.23 11.98 26.62
CA ARG A 154 -5.05 13.20 25.81
C ARG A 154 -5.81 13.10 24.47
N ASP A 155 -5.60 12.03 23.72
CA ASP A 155 -6.17 11.87 22.38
C ASP A 155 -7.69 11.68 22.44
N LEU A 156 -8.20 11.01 23.49
CA LEU A 156 -9.63 10.91 23.78
C LEU A 156 -10.23 12.28 24.12
N GLY A 157 -9.52 13.10 24.90
CA GLY A 157 -9.92 14.48 25.20
C GLY A 157 -10.07 15.34 23.94
N LEU A 158 -9.10 15.25 23.03
CA LEU A 158 -9.14 15.90 21.71
C LEU A 158 -10.27 15.37 20.82
N SER A 159 -10.76 14.15 21.10
CA SER A 159 -11.83 13.48 20.34
C SER A 159 -13.24 13.80 20.85
N LEU A 160 -13.40 14.47 21.99
CA LEU A 160 -14.70 14.76 22.60
C LEU A 160 -15.68 15.51 21.68
N PRO A 161 -15.26 16.52 20.87
CA PRO A 161 -16.17 17.17 19.92
C PRO A 161 -16.70 16.21 18.84
N GLY A 162 -15.85 15.27 18.38
CA GLY A 162 -16.25 14.23 17.43
C GLY A 162 -17.22 13.22 18.06
N VAL A 163 -16.95 12.78 19.30
CA VAL A 163 -17.86 11.90 20.05
C VAL A 163 -19.21 12.57 20.27
N ALA A 164 -19.23 13.84 20.66
CA ALA A 164 -20.46 14.61 20.84
C ALA A 164 -21.24 14.75 19.53
N GLY A 165 -20.56 15.08 18.42
CA GLY A 165 -21.16 15.13 17.09
C GLY A 165 -21.81 13.80 16.68
N TRP A 166 -21.14 12.67 16.92
CA TRP A 166 -21.69 11.34 16.68
C TRP A 166 -22.97 11.08 17.48
N TYR A 167 -22.95 11.35 18.79
CA TYR A 167 -24.12 11.15 19.65
C TYR A 167 -25.31 12.06 19.30
N LEU A 168 -25.05 13.22 18.70
CA LEU A 168 -26.09 14.18 18.31
C LEU A 168 -26.68 13.90 16.93
N THR A 169 -25.90 13.38 15.97
CA THR A 169 -26.35 13.30 14.58
C THR A 169 -26.36 11.90 13.98
N GLY A 170 -25.75 10.89 14.63
CA GLY A 170 -25.61 9.54 14.07
C GLY A 170 -24.77 9.45 12.79
N ASP A 171 -24.05 10.52 12.44
CA ASP A 171 -23.36 10.63 11.14
C ASP A 171 -22.01 9.89 11.18
N PRO A 172 -21.79 8.88 10.29
CA PRO A 172 -20.56 8.08 10.26
C PRO A 172 -19.27 8.89 10.18
N LYS A 173 -19.30 10.12 9.66
CA LYS A 173 -18.12 11.01 9.59
C LYS A 173 -17.51 11.32 10.95
N TYR A 174 -18.33 11.44 11.99
CA TYR A 174 -17.85 11.70 13.35
C TYR A 174 -17.15 10.46 13.94
N ARG A 175 -17.65 9.27 13.63
CA ARG A 175 -17.01 7.99 14.02
C ARG A 175 -15.65 7.83 13.34
N ALA A 176 -15.55 8.19 12.06
CA ALA A 176 -14.28 8.23 11.33
C ALA A 176 -13.31 9.25 11.94
N ARG A 177 -13.79 10.46 12.30
CA ARG A 177 -13.00 11.51 12.98
C ARG A 177 -12.47 11.09 14.35
N VAL A 178 -13.25 10.36 15.14
CA VAL A 178 -12.79 9.83 16.45
C VAL A 178 -11.73 8.74 16.26
N LYS A 179 -11.91 7.83 15.28
CA LYS A 179 -10.87 6.83 14.93
C LYS A 179 -9.57 7.50 14.45
N ARG A 180 -9.70 8.59 13.68
CA ARG A 180 -8.62 9.45 13.16
C ARG A 180 -7.82 10.10 14.30
N GLN A 181 -8.49 10.71 15.28
CA GLN A 181 -7.82 11.37 16.41
C GLN A 181 -7.20 10.39 17.40
N LEU A 182 -7.80 9.20 17.55
CA LEU A 182 -7.24 8.10 18.33
C LEU A 182 -6.20 7.26 17.56
N ARG A 183 -5.86 7.65 16.32
CA ARG A 183 -4.85 7.00 15.47
C ARG A 183 -5.01 5.47 15.36
N LEU A 184 -6.26 4.99 15.44
CA LEU A 184 -6.58 3.56 15.32
C LEU A 184 -6.42 3.03 13.87
N SER A 185 -6.03 3.91 12.96
CA SER A 185 -5.67 3.68 11.57
C SER A 185 -4.24 4.17 11.37
N GLN A 186 -3.36 3.33 10.80
CA GLN A 186 -1.92 3.62 10.69
C GLN A 186 -1.69 4.97 9.97
N PRO A 187 -0.92 5.90 10.56
CA PRO A 187 -0.45 7.07 9.83
C PRO A 187 0.66 6.62 8.87
N ARG A 188 0.35 6.55 7.57
CA ARG A 188 1.40 6.65 6.54
C ARG A 188 1.68 8.13 6.34
N ASN A 189 2.96 8.52 6.27
CA ASN A 189 3.32 9.88 5.85
C ASN A 189 2.94 9.98 4.36
N TYR A 190 1.86 10.70 4.06
CA TYR A 190 1.41 10.91 2.70
C TYR A 190 2.02 12.21 2.17
N GLY A 191 2.76 12.15 1.05
CA GLY A 191 3.26 13.34 0.36
C GLY A 191 2.10 14.14 -0.26
N ALA A 192 2.08 15.45 -0.03
CA ALA A 192 1.06 16.34 -0.58
C ALA A 192 1.30 16.57 -2.07
N LEU A 193 0.28 16.36 -2.91
CA LEU A 193 0.37 16.61 -4.34
C LEU A 193 0.33 18.11 -4.61
N LEU A 194 1.30 18.60 -5.38
CA LEU A 194 1.45 19.98 -5.80
C LEU A 194 0.41 20.32 -6.88
N PRO A 195 -0.65 21.08 -6.57
CA PRO A 195 -1.77 21.23 -7.49
C PRO A 195 -1.48 22.07 -8.74
N ASP A 196 -0.55 23.00 -8.60
CA ASP A 196 -0.11 23.98 -9.60
C ASP A 196 1.13 23.50 -10.37
N MET A 197 1.53 22.23 -10.20
CA MET A 197 2.71 21.66 -10.88
C MET A 197 2.61 21.80 -12.41
N PHE A 198 1.40 21.67 -12.96
CA PHE A 198 1.13 21.77 -14.40
C PHE A 198 0.59 23.14 -14.84
N ASP A 199 0.59 24.15 -13.95
CA ASP A 199 0.17 25.51 -14.30
C ASP A 199 1.26 26.12 -15.19
N ALA A 200 1.23 25.79 -16.47
CA ALA A 200 2.17 26.29 -17.44
C ALA A 200 1.90 27.77 -17.68
N VAL A 201 2.94 28.60 -17.51
CA VAL A 201 3.03 29.87 -18.21
C VAL A 201 3.25 29.52 -19.69
N GLN A 202 2.19 29.61 -20.49
CA GLN A 202 2.34 29.61 -21.95
C GLN A 202 3.34 30.74 -22.31
N ASP A 203 4.33 30.41 -23.12
CA ASP A 203 5.33 31.37 -23.67
C ASP A 203 6.36 31.98 -22.72
N GLN A 204 6.88 31.24 -21.74
CA GLN A 204 8.21 31.60 -21.19
C GLN A 204 9.29 31.17 -22.20
N PRO A 205 10.13 32.10 -22.71
CA PRO A 205 11.27 31.71 -23.53
C PRO A 205 12.16 30.75 -22.74
N ALA A 206 12.80 29.80 -23.43
CA ALA A 206 13.78 28.94 -22.79
C ALA A 206 14.85 29.81 -22.12
N PRO A 207 15.41 29.36 -20.98
CA PRO A 207 16.56 30.02 -20.33
C PRO A 207 17.56 30.47 -21.39
N THR A 208 17.77 31.79 -21.51
CA THR A 208 18.61 32.39 -22.56
C THR A 208 20.06 32.42 -22.12
N THR A 209 20.59 31.33 -21.58
CA THR A 209 22.04 31.23 -21.43
C THR A 209 22.64 31.08 -22.82
N GLY A 210 23.21 32.18 -23.34
CA GLY A 210 24.22 32.12 -24.39
C GLY A 210 25.53 31.45 -23.93
N ASN A 211 25.59 30.97 -22.68
CA ASN A 211 26.75 30.31 -22.12
C ASN A 211 26.85 28.88 -22.65
N ARG A 212 28.03 28.57 -23.17
CA ARG A 212 28.37 27.24 -23.67
C ARG A 212 28.42 26.22 -22.53
N ILE A 213 27.83 25.04 -22.69
CA ILE A 213 28.03 23.91 -21.77
C ILE A 213 29.19 23.02 -22.21
N THR A 214 29.88 22.41 -21.25
CA THR A 214 30.93 21.42 -21.52
C THR A 214 30.46 20.03 -21.11
N ILE A 215 30.32 19.11 -22.06
CA ILE A 215 29.90 17.73 -21.81
C ILE A 215 31.14 16.85 -21.64
N ILE A 216 31.26 16.16 -20.51
CA ILE A 216 32.27 15.11 -20.31
C ILE A 216 31.58 13.77 -20.48
N LEU A 217 32.01 13.01 -21.50
CA LEU A 217 31.41 11.72 -21.85
C LEU A 217 32.48 10.63 -21.77
N PRO A 218 32.59 9.89 -20.65
CA PRO A 218 33.46 8.73 -20.55
C PRO A 218 32.87 7.55 -21.32
N VAL A 219 33.71 6.81 -22.03
CA VAL A 219 33.33 5.66 -22.85
C VAL A 219 34.15 4.44 -22.46
N TYR A 220 33.45 3.38 -22.07
CA TYR A 220 34.01 2.04 -21.90
C TYR A 220 33.01 0.99 -22.37
N ASN A 221 33.21 0.46 -23.58
CA ASN A 221 32.29 -0.47 -24.27
C ASN A 221 30.89 0.13 -24.59
N ALA A 222 29.87 -0.74 -24.78
CA ALA A 222 28.49 -0.38 -25.13
C ALA A 222 28.31 0.34 -26.49
N TYR A 223 28.92 -0.20 -27.55
CA TYR A 223 28.99 0.39 -28.88
C TYR A 223 27.65 0.86 -29.48
N ASP A 224 26.57 0.08 -29.34
CA ASP A 224 25.27 0.42 -29.92
C ASP A 224 24.61 1.60 -29.19
N LEU A 225 24.67 1.60 -27.86
CA LEU A 225 24.13 2.67 -27.01
C LEU A 225 24.92 3.97 -27.18
N LEU A 226 26.24 3.87 -27.33
CA LEU A 226 27.13 4.99 -27.59
C LEU A 226 26.72 5.75 -28.86
N GLN A 227 26.43 5.03 -29.94
CA GLN A 227 25.99 5.65 -31.19
C GLN A 227 24.68 6.44 -31.01
N GLU A 228 23.68 5.84 -30.36
CA GLU A 228 22.40 6.51 -30.08
C GLU A 228 22.60 7.73 -29.17
N CYS A 229 23.41 7.59 -28.12
CA CYS A 229 23.75 8.67 -27.19
C CYS A 229 24.36 9.87 -27.93
N LEU A 230 25.41 9.65 -28.73
CA LEU A 230 26.08 10.71 -29.51
C LEU A 230 25.14 11.36 -30.53
N GLN A 231 24.29 10.58 -31.20
CA GLN A 231 23.29 11.11 -32.12
C GLN A 231 22.28 11.99 -31.40
N ARG A 232 21.78 11.57 -30.23
CA ARG A 232 20.87 12.36 -29.40
C ARG A 232 21.53 13.64 -28.90
N VAL A 233 22.79 13.61 -28.45
CA VAL A 233 23.50 14.83 -28.05
C VAL A 233 23.54 15.85 -29.19
N ILE A 234 23.86 15.44 -30.42
CA ILE A 234 23.86 16.36 -31.57
C ILE A 234 22.44 16.89 -31.85
N ALA A 235 21.45 16.00 -31.90
CA ALA A 235 20.10 16.34 -32.37
C ALA A 235 19.25 17.08 -31.33
N HIS A 236 19.53 16.89 -30.04
CA HIS A 236 18.63 17.29 -28.95
C HIS A 236 19.17 18.40 -28.05
N THR A 237 20.46 18.71 -28.11
CA THR A 237 21.08 19.78 -27.31
C THR A 237 20.73 21.14 -27.90
N ASP A 238 20.09 21.98 -27.10
CA ASP A 238 19.53 23.28 -27.52
C ASP A 238 20.34 24.50 -27.08
N LEU A 239 21.48 24.28 -26.42
CA LEU A 239 22.45 25.31 -26.04
C LEU A 239 23.75 25.18 -26.85
N PRO A 240 24.58 26.23 -26.96
CA PRO A 240 25.95 26.07 -27.43
C PRO A 240 26.68 25.04 -26.56
N TRP A 241 27.40 24.10 -27.17
CA TRP A 241 28.04 23.02 -26.43
C TRP A 241 29.39 22.62 -27.03
N GLN A 242 30.28 22.16 -26.14
CA GLN A 242 31.48 21.40 -26.49
C GLN A 242 31.48 20.07 -25.74
N MET A 243 32.31 19.12 -26.19
CA MET A 243 32.42 17.81 -25.58
C MET A 243 33.87 17.39 -25.38
N ILE A 244 34.16 16.81 -24.22
CA ILE A 244 35.40 16.08 -23.94
C ILE A 244 35.00 14.61 -23.84
N LEU A 245 35.33 13.87 -24.89
CA LEU A 245 35.04 12.46 -25.04
C LEU A 245 36.23 11.65 -24.52
N VAL A 246 36.04 10.83 -23.48
CA VAL A 246 37.14 10.10 -22.83
C VAL A 246 37.02 8.62 -23.12
N GLU A 247 37.84 8.11 -24.03
CA GLU A 247 37.92 6.68 -24.34
C GLU A 247 38.78 5.96 -23.29
N ASP A 248 38.17 5.10 -22.47
CA ASP A 248 38.80 4.41 -21.35
C ASP A 248 39.28 2.98 -21.69
N ARG A 249 39.95 2.84 -22.84
CA ARG A 249 40.48 1.57 -23.33
C ARG A 249 39.42 0.46 -23.37
N SER A 250 38.38 0.70 -24.15
CA SER A 250 37.32 -0.26 -24.46
C SER A 250 37.93 -1.58 -24.97
N THR A 251 37.30 -2.68 -24.57
CA THR A 251 37.70 -4.03 -25.00
C THR A 251 37.06 -4.42 -26.32
N ASN A 252 35.98 -3.73 -26.72
CA ASN A 252 35.41 -3.85 -28.06
C ASN A 252 36.26 -3.05 -29.06
N ASP A 253 36.92 -3.77 -29.99
CA ASP A 253 37.82 -3.20 -30.99
C ASP A 253 37.14 -2.24 -31.98
N SER A 254 35.81 -2.20 -32.04
CA SER A 254 35.05 -1.27 -32.90
C SER A 254 34.88 0.13 -32.29
N VAL A 255 35.02 0.29 -30.97
CA VAL A 255 34.73 1.57 -30.28
C VAL A 255 35.73 2.66 -30.66
N LEU A 256 37.04 2.41 -30.52
CA LEU A 256 38.06 3.43 -30.75
C LEU A 256 38.12 3.90 -32.22
N PRO A 257 38.11 3.02 -33.24
CA PRO A 257 38.06 3.44 -34.64
C PRO A 257 36.82 4.29 -34.96
N PHE A 258 35.67 3.90 -34.42
CA PHE A 258 34.44 4.67 -34.58
C PHE A 258 34.56 6.06 -33.94
N LEU A 259 35.08 6.16 -32.71
CA LEU A 259 35.23 7.45 -32.03
C LEU A 259 36.18 8.38 -32.78
N ARG A 260 37.33 7.87 -33.24
CA ARG A 260 38.28 8.65 -34.05
C ARG A 260 37.63 9.20 -35.32
N GLY A 261 36.97 8.34 -36.10
CA GLY A 261 36.25 8.80 -37.29
C GLY A 261 35.08 9.74 -36.97
N TRP A 262 34.39 9.55 -35.84
CA TRP A 262 33.28 10.41 -35.45
C TRP A 262 33.74 11.83 -35.07
N VAL A 263 34.94 12.01 -34.50
CA VAL A 263 35.44 13.34 -34.10
C VAL A 263 36.13 14.13 -35.22
N GLU A 264 36.56 13.49 -36.32
CA GLU A 264 37.33 14.12 -37.41
C GLU A 264 36.75 15.45 -37.90
N ASP A 265 35.42 15.51 -38.09
CA ASP A 265 34.72 16.70 -38.61
C ASP A 265 34.00 17.53 -37.53
N LYS A 266 34.37 17.37 -36.24
CA LYS A 266 33.67 18.01 -35.11
C LYS A 266 34.59 18.91 -34.29
N PRO A 267 34.73 20.20 -34.65
CA PRO A 267 35.67 21.12 -33.99
C PRO A 267 35.30 21.44 -32.53
N ASN A 268 34.07 21.17 -32.11
CA ASN A 268 33.60 21.35 -30.74
C ASN A 268 33.75 20.09 -29.87
N VAL A 269 34.46 19.05 -30.36
CA VAL A 269 34.70 17.81 -29.63
C VAL A 269 36.20 17.55 -29.51
N THR A 270 36.66 17.24 -28.29
CA THR A 270 38.01 16.78 -28.02
C THR A 270 37.98 15.32 -27.56
N LEU A 271 38.75 14.45 -28.24
CA LEU A 271 38.91 13.04 -27.85
C LEU A 271 40.15 12.86 -26.96
N LEU A 272 39.97 12.31 -25.77
CA LEU A 272 41.02 11.87 -24.87
C LEU A 272 41.09 10.35 -24.86
N GLU A 273 42.24 9.79 -25.22
CA GLU A 273 42.46 8.35 -25.22
C GLU A 273 43.27 7.93 -23.99
N ASN A 274 42.81 6.90 -23.26
CA ASN A 274 43.56 6.29 -22.16
C ASN A 274 44.41 5.13 -22.68
N ALA A 275 45.69 5.08 -22.30
CA ALA A 275 46.58 3.98 -22.68
C ALA A 275 46.22 2.62 -22.03
N LYS A 276 45.48 2.67 -20.93
CA LYS A 276 44.97 1.51 -20.16
C LYS A 276 43.61 1.88 -19.57
N ASN A 277 42.80 0.90 -19.20
CA ASN A 277 41.56 1.16 -18.46
C ASN A 277 41.91 1.77 -17.08
N LEU A 278 41.56 3.03 -16.89
CA LEU A 278 41.75 3.80 -15.66
C LEU A 278 40.51 3.75 -14.76
N GLY A 279 39.36 3.35 -15.29
CA GLY A 279 38.08 3.36 -14.60
C GLY A 279 37.38 4.71 -14.69
N PHE A 280 36.14 4.76 -14.21
CA PHE A 280 35.25 5.92 -14.33
C PHE A 280 35.85 7.17 -13.70
N VAL A 281 36.23 7.11 -12.42
CA VAL A 281 36.72 8.27 -11.64
C VAL A 281 37.93 8.93 -12.31
N ALA A 282 38.94 8.15 -12.68
CA ALA A 282 40.15 8.69 -13.30
C ALA A 282 39.89 9.24 -14.70
N SER A 283 39.03 8.60 -15.49
CA SER A 283 38.65 9.07 -16.83
C SER A 283 37.87 10.39 -16.76
N VAL A 284 36.90 10.48 -15.85
CA VAL A 284 36.15 11.73 -15.62
C VAL A 284 37.07 12.83 -15.11
N ASN A 285 37.99 12.55 -14.17
CA ASN A 285 38.95 13.54 -13.67
C ASN A 285 39.87 14.10 -14.76
N ARG A 286 40.29 13.28 -15.74
CA ARG A 286 41.03 13.78 -16.92
C ARG A 286 40.17 14.76 -17.73
N GLY A 287 38.89 14.44 -17.92
CA GLY A 287 37.93 15.32 -18.58
C GLY A 287 37.70 16.64 -17.83
N LEU A 288 37.52 16.57 -16.50
CA LEU A 288 37.31 17.74 -15.63
C LEU A 288 38.53 18.66 -15.65
N SER A 289 39.73 18.09 -15.59
CA SER A 289 40.98 18.85 -15.65
C SER A 289 41.06 19.66 -16.95
N LEU A 290 40.81 19.02 -18.09
CA LEU A 290 40.81 19.71 -19.38
C LEU A 290 39.71 20.77 -19.48
N ALA A 291 38.50 20.49 -18.97
CA ALA A 291 37.41 21.45 -18.93
C ALA A 291 37.77 22.74 -18.16
N LEU A 292 38.53 22.60 -17.06
CA LEU A 292 39.00 23.71 -16.23
C LEU A 292 40.17 24.49 -16.85
N GLU A 293 41.02 23.83 -17.66
CA GLU A 293 42.14 24.46 -18.36
C GLU A 293 41.71 25.41 -19.49
N THR A 294 40.52 25.23 -20.07
CA THR A 294 39.94 26.15 -21.07
C THR A 294 39.58 27.50 -20.41
N THR A 295 40.52 28.47 -20.45
CA THR A 295 40.48 29.67 -19.59
C THR A 295 40.03 30.99 -20.22
N GLU A 296 39.76 31.11 -21.53
CA GLU A 296 39.29 32.37 -22.10
C GLU A 296 37.89 32.25 -22.72
N GLY A 297 36.90 32.87 -22.06
CA GLY A 297 35.53 33.02 -22.55
C GLY A 297 34.55 31.89 -22.24
N ASP A 298 35.01 30.78 -21.66
CA ASP A 298 34.21 29.57 -21.41
C ASP A 298 33.91 29.36 -19.92
N THR A 299 32.87 30.03 -19.43
CA THR A 299 32.49 30.06 -18.00
C THR A 299 31.24 29.23 -17.68
N GLY A 300 30.72 28.44 -18.62
CA GLY A 300 29.47 27.71 -18.43
C GLY A 300 29.60 26.42 -17.62
N PRO A 301 28.46 25.79 -17.25
CA PRO A 301 28.43 24.55 -16.49
C PRO A 301 29.10 23.37 -17.20
N VAL A 302 29.61 22.44 -16.40
CA VAL A 302 30.14 21.16 -16.88
C VAL A 302 29.10 20.07 -16.63
N VAL A 303 28.84 19.22 -17.62
CA VAL A 303 27.85 18.15 -17.54
C VAL A 303 28.55 16.81 -17.68
N LEU A 304 28.42 15.96 -16.67
CA LEU A 304 28.75 14.55 -16.76
C LEU A 304 27.61 13.83 -17.48
N LEU A 305 27.92 13.07 -18.52
CA LEU A 305 26.94 12.30 -19.27
C LEU A 305 27.52 10.92 -19.59
N ASN A 306 26.89 9.85 -19.11
CA ASN A 306 27.31 8.51 -19.47
C ASN A 306 26.96 8.18 -20.93
N SER A 307 27.74 7.28 -21.54
CA SER A 307 27.54 6.81 -22.93
C SER A 307 26.24 6.03 -23.17
N ASP A 308 25.50 5.72 -22.11
CA ASP A 308 24.21 5.01 -22.11
C ASP A 308 23.05 5.87 -21.58
N ALA A 309 23.26 7.18 -21.41
CA ALA A 309 22.23 8.15 -21.08
C ALA A 309 21.65 8.77 -22.36
N LEU A 310 20.35 8.59 -22.57
CA LEU A 310 19.62 9.00 -23.77
C LEU A 310 18.85 10.29 -23.52
N VAL A 311 19.52 11.41 -23.79
CA VAL A 311 18.97 12.75 -23.56
C VAL A 311 17.75 13.03 -24.48
N PRO A 312 16.64 13.59 -23.96
CA PRO A 312 15.48 13.96 -24.76
C PRO A 312 15.68 15.33 -25.43
N LYS A 313 14.77 15.73 -26.32
CA LYS A 313 14.81 17.05 -26.98
C LYS A 313 14.86 18.19 -25.96
N ARG A 314 15.71 19.21 -26.20
CA ARG A 314 15.84 20.42 -25.36
C ARG A 314 16.18 20.09 -23.90
N TRP A 315 17.08 19.14 -23.68
CA TRP A 315 17.45 18.70 -22.34
C TRP A 315 18.40 19.69 -21.66
N ALA A 316 19.33 20.27 -22.41
CA ALA A 316 20.45 21.04 -21.85
C ALA A 316 19.98 22.31 -21.15
N SER A 317 19.13 23.11 -21.81
CA SER A 317 18.54 24.31 -21.20
C SER A 317 17.74 24.00 -19.92
N ARG A 318 17.01 22.89 -19.91
CA ARG A 318 16.26 22.43 -18.73
C ARG A 318 17.19 21.95 -17.61
N LEU A 319 18.27 21.25 -17.93
CA LEU A 319 19.19 20.73 -16.91
C LEU A 319 19.93 21.86 -16.19
N VAL A 320 20.32 22.92 -16.90
CA VAL A 320 21.08 24.05 -16.30
C VAL A 320 20.19 25.15 -15.74
N GLU A 321 18.88 25.14 -16.01
CA GLU A 321 17.91 26.13 -15.51
C GLU A 321 18.04 26.44 -14.00
N PRO A 322 18.23 25.44 -13.09
CA PRO A 322 18.34 25.75 -11.67
C PRO A 322 19.53 26.65 -11.29
N PHE A 323 20.63 26.63 -12.04
CA PHE A 323 21.77 27.53 -11.80
C PHE A 323 21.43 29.00 -12.07
N GLU A 324 20.44 29.26 -12.93
CA GLU A 324 19.96 30.61 -13.21
C GLU A 324 18.98 31.11 -12.14
N LEU A 325 18.22 30.19 -11.54
CA LEU A 325 17.26 30.50 -10.48
C LEU A 325 17.97 30.78 -9.16
N GLU A 326 18.99 29.98 -8.82
CA GLU A 326 19.61 29.97 -7.49
C GLU A 326 21.14 29.82 -7.62
N LYS A 327 21.88 30.86 -7.19
CA LYS A 327 23.35 30.94 -7.37
C LYS A 327 24.15 29.97 -6.48
N ASP A 328 23.54 29.48 -5.41
CA ASP A 328 24.11 28.52 -4.48
C ASP A 328 23.94 27.06 -4.94
N VAL A 329 23.22 26.81 -6.04
CA VAL A 329 23.11 25.48 -6.64
C VAL A 329 24.45 25.07 -7.25
N ALA A 330 25.02 24.00 -6.72
CA ALA A 330 26.29 23.43 -7.15
C ALA A 330 26.13 22.29 -8.16
N SER A 331 25.05 21.50 -8.07
CA SER A 331 24.75 20.49 -9.08
C SER A 331 23.27 20.25 -9.29
N VAL A 332 22.95 19.79 -10.49
CA VAL A 332 21.59 19.42 -10.90
C VAL A 332 21.58 18.02 -11.49
N THR A 333 20.64 17.17 -11.05
CA THR A 333 20.43 15.82 -11.59
C THR A 333 18.99 15.68 -12.11
N PRO A 334 18.73 15.14 -13.32
CA PRO A 334 17.38 14.87 -13.79
C PRO A 334 16.79 13.60 -13.17
N LEU A 335 15.48 13.41 -13.33
CA LEU A 335 14.83 12.13 -13.06
C LEU A 335 15.21 11.10 -14.13
N SER A 336 15.19 9.80 -13.77
CA SER A 336 15.50 8.71 -14.69
C SER A 336 14.74 7.43 -14.35
N ASN A 337 14.82 6.42 -15.21
CA ASN A 337 14.37 5.06 -14.93
C ASN A 337 15.39 4.26 -14.10
N ASP A 338 16.62 4.76 -13.94
CA ASP A 338 17.70 4.11 -13.20
C ASP A 338 18.67 5.15 -12.61
N ALA A 339 18.25 5.84 -11.54
CA ALA A 339 19.04 6.90 -10.89
C ALA A 339 18.78 6.96 -9.38
N GLU A 340 18.78 5.81 -8.70
CA GLU A 340 18.66 5.71 -7.24
C GLU A 340 17.45 6.48 -6.68
N ILE A 341 17.67 7.47 -5.80
CA ILE A 341 16.61 8.32 -5.21
C ILE A 341 15.82 9.16 -6.25
N PHE A 342 16.30 9.25 -7.48
CA PHE A 342 15.65 9.92 -8.62
C PHE A 342 14.94 8.94 -9.58
N SER A 343 14.85 7.66 -9.22
CA SER A 343 14.24 6.62 -10.07
C SER A 343 12.72 6.73 -10.16
N VAL A 344 12.18 6.71 -11.38
CA VAL A 344 10.75 6.72 -11.70
C VAL A 344 10.39 5.40 -12.39
N PRO A 345 9.23 4.79 -12.09
CA PRO A 345 8.17 5.22 -11.17
C PRO A 345 8.51 5.01 -9.70
N VAL A 346 9.45 4.10 -9.39
CA VAL A 346 9.72 3.65 -8.03
C VAL A 346 11.10 4.08 -7.57
N ILE A 347 11.16 4.78 -6.42
CA ILE A 347 12.41 5.26 -5.83
C ILE A 347 13.35 4.08 -5.57
N CYS A 348 14.64 4.26 -5.90
CA CYS A 348 15.69 3.24 -5.77
C CYS A 348 15.41 1.93 -6.53
N GLN A 349 14.52 1.93 -7.52
CA GLN A 349 14.25 0.75 -8.33
C GLN A 349 14.35 1.04 -9.82
N ARG A 350 15.27 0.33 -10.45
CA ARG A 350 15.47 0.32 -11.90
C ARG A 350 14.24 -0.24 -12.62
N VAL A 351 13.81 0.47 -13.66
CA VAL A 351 12.80 -0.02 -14.61
C VAL A 351 13.36 -0.01 -16.03
N PRO A 352 13.38 -1.14 -16.75
CA PRO A 352 13.78 -1.16 -18.15
C PRO A 352 12.73 -0.46 -19.02
N LEU A 353 13.19 0.37 -19.96
CA LEU A 353 12.34 1.08 -20.90
C LEU A 353 12.52 0.54 -22.32
N LYS A 354 11.43 0.48 -23.07
CA LYS A 354 11.42 0.21 -24.51
C LYS A 354 11.77 1.50 -25.27
N PRO A 355 12.31 1.40 -26.50
CA PRO A 355 12.56 2.57 -27.35
C PRO A 355 11.36 3.53 -27.43
N GLY A 356 11.62 4.81 -27.17
CA GLY A 356 10.62 5.89 -27.19
C GLY A 356 9.85 6.10 -25.88
N GLN A 357 9.86 5.15 -24.92
CA GLN A 357 9.16 5.35 -23.64
C GLN A 357 9.79 6.46 -22.81
N GLY A 358 11.12 6.59 -22.80
CA GLY A 358 11.80 7.71 -22.13
C GLY A 358 11.35 9.07 -22.66
N ASP A 359 11.15 9.18 -23.98
CA ASP A 359 10.68 10.43 -24.62
C ASP A 359 9.20 10.73 -24.29
N ILE A 360 8.35 9.71 -24.12
CA ILE A 360 6.95 9.87 -23.66
C ILE A 360 6.91 10.39 -22.22
N ILE A 361 7.77 9.86 -21.35
CA ILE A 361 7.87 10.29 -19.97
C ILE A 361 8.38 11.75 -19.92
N ASP A 362 9.44 12.09 -20.67
CA ASP A 362 9.95 13.46 -20.74
C ASP A 362 8.92 14.46 -21.29
N ALA A 363 8.06 14.05 -22.23
CA ALA A 363 6.99 14.90 -22.73
C ALA A 363 5.99 15.32 -21.63
N THR A 364 5.84 14.51 -20.58
CA THR A 364 5.08 14.87 -19.38
C THR A 364 5.90 15.80 -18.48
N ALA A 365 7.18 15.48 -18.24
CA ALA A 365 8.08 16.30 -17.41
C ALA A 365 8.17 17.75 -17.92
N ARG A 366 8.21 17.93 -19.24
CA ARG A 366 8.27 19.25 -19.89
C ARG A 366 7.07 20.15 -19.61
N GLN A 367 5.93 19.58 -19.22
CA GLN A 367 4.71 20.35 -18.91
C GLN A 367 4.74 20.96 -17.51
N PHE A 368 5.69 20.57 -16.66
CA PHE A 368 5.81 21.11 -15.32
C PHE A 368 6.32 22.56 -15.37
N ARG A 369 5.83 23.41 -14.48
CA ARG A 369 6.28 24.81 -14.36
C ARG A 369 7.73 24.89 -13.84
N PRO A 370 8.50 25.95 -14.18
CA PRO A 370 9.82 26.19 -13.62
C PRO A 370 9.82 26.13 -12.08
N GLY A 371 10.84 25.49 -11.50
CA GLY A 371 11.00 25.33 -10.05
C GLY A 371 9.98 24.42 -9.35
N ALA A 372 9.04 23.78 -10.06
CA ALA A 372 8.11 22.83 -9.45
C ALA A 372 8.86 21.63 -8.84
N GLU A 373 8.64 21.40 -7.55
CA GLU A 373 9.31 20.34 -6.75
C GLU A 373 10.85 20.33 -6.87
N MET A 374 11.46 21.45 -7.29
CA MET A 374 12.91 21.64 -7.19
C MET A 374 13.26 21.63 -5.71
N SER A 375 13.95 20.58 -5.28
CA SER A 375 14.19 20.27 -3.88
C SER A 375 15.65 19.97 -3.66
N ASP A 376 16.14 20.30 -2.46
CA ASP A 376 17.47 19.91 -2.03
C ASP A 376 17.58 18.39 -1.91
N VAL A 377 18.70 17.87 -2.38
CA VAL A 377 19.00 16.43 -2.40
C VAL A 377 20.34 16.17 -1.70
N PRO A 378 20.49 15.02 -1.04
CA PRO A 378 21.75 14.70 -0.34
C PRO A 378 22.93 14.46 -1.29
N THR A 379 22.66 14.14 -2.56
CA THR A 379 23.69 13.91 -3.59
C THR A 379 23.10 14.07 -5.00
N GLY A 380 23.96 14.36 -5.98
CA GLY A 380 23.67 14.12 -7.39
C GLY A 380 23.95 12.66 -7.80
N VAL A 381 23.58 12.28 -9.03
CA VAL A 381 23.89 10.95 -9.60
C VAL A 381 24.64 11.12 -10.93
N GLY A 382 25.83 10.51 -11.02
CA GLY A 382 26.82 10.80 -12.08
C GLY A 382 26.45 10.38 -13.52
N PHE A 383 25.33 9.68 -13.74
CA PHE A 383 24.91 9.26 -15.09
C PHE A 383 24.56 10.44 -16.02
N CYS A 384 24.01 11.50 -15.43
CA CYS A 384 23.67 12.76 -16.06
C CYS A 384 23.62 13.84 -14.97
N MET A 385 24.73 14.55 -14.75
CA MET A 385 24.85 15.53 -13.66
C MET A 385 25.48 16.81 -14.18
N ALA A 386 24.76 17.93 -14.09
CA ALA A 386 25.35 19.23 -14.34
C ALA A 386 26.00 19.77 -13.06
N MET A 387 27.17 20.37 -13.21
CA MET A 387 28.02 20.90 -12.15
C MET A 387 28.30 22.38 -12.47
N ALA A 388 28.00 23.26 -11.52
CA ALA A 388 28.31 24.67 -11.66
C ALA A 388 29.83 24.86 -11.63
N ARG A 389 30.35 25.64 -12.60
CA ARG A 389 31.79 25.83 -12.79
C ARG A 389 32.47 26.43 -11.57
N ASP A 390 31.82 27.38 -10.89
CA ASP A 390 32.37 28.04 -9.70
C ASP A 390 32.60 27.07 -8.54
N TRP A 391 31.77 26.04 -8.42
CA TRP A 391 31.94 24.98 -7.42
C TRP A 391 32.96 23.95 -7.88
N LEU A 392 32.98 23.62 -9.17
CA LEU A 392 33.99 22.74 -9.74
C LEU A 392 35.41 23.32 -9.61
N VAL A 393 35.61 24.64 -9.75
CA VAL A 393 36.92 25.26 -9.50
C VAL A 393 37.39 25.05 -8.05
N ARG A 394 36.47 24.98 -7.08
CA ARG A 394 36.80 24.76 -5.66
C ARG A 394 37.08 23.29 -5.34
N VAL A 395 36.35 22.38 -5.98
CA VAL A 395 36.53 20.93 -5.87
C VAL A 395 36.73 20.36 -7.28
N PRO A 396 37.96 20.44 -7.84
CA PRO A 396 38.22 20.26 -9.27
C PRO A 396 38.19 18.80 -9.76
N SER A 397 38.08 17.84 -8.85
CA SER A 397 38.15 16.43 -9.17
C SER A 397 37.40 15.59 -8.16
N PHE A 398 36.93 14.44 -8.60
CA PHE A 398 36.49 13.34 -7.75
C PHE A 398 37.66 12.69 -7.01
N ASP A 399 37.42 12.16 -5.82
CA ASP A 399 38.45 11.51 -5.01
C ASP A 399 38.88 10.16 -5.63
N PRO A 400 40.15 9.99 -6.03
CA PRO A 400 40.66 8.74 -6.60
C PRO A 400 40.50 7.52 -5.67
N ALA A 401 40.24 7.74 -4.38
CA ALA A 401 40.00 6.69 -3.40
C ALA A 401 38.76 5.82 -3.69
N PHE A 402 37.84 6.26 -4.56
CA PHE A 402 36.69 5.48 -5.04
C PHE A 402 37.00 4.58 -6.24
N GLY A 403 38.23 4.64 -6.78
CA GLY A 403 38.74 3.70 -7.76
C GLY A 403 37.94 3.66 -9.06
N ARG A 404 37.15 2.59 -9.27
CA ARG A 404 36.41 2.37 -10.53
C ARG A 404 35.00 3.00 -10.54
N GLY A 405 34.58 3.65 -9.47
CA GLY A 405 33.30 4.36 -9.35
C GLY A 405 32.50 3.93 -8.12
N TYR A 406 31.26 4.43 -8.00
CA TYR A 406 30.35 4.31 -6.86
C TYR A 406 30.82 5.10 -5.62
N GLY A 407 30.23 6.27 -5.39
CA GLY A 407 30.44 7.10 -4.19
C GLY A 407 31.29 8.36 -4.43
N GLU A 408 31.95 8.47 -5.58
CA GLU A 408 32.74 9.64 -5.97
C GLU A 408 31.92 10.92 -6.06
N GLU A 409 30.71 10.83 -6.60
CA GLU A 409 29.77 11.93 -6.73
C GLU A 409 29.20 12.30 -5.37
N VAL A 410 28.99 11.30 -4.50
CA VAL A 410 28.54 11.52 -3.12
C VAL A 410 29.59 12.30 -2.35
N ASP A 411 30.85 11.86 -2.40
CA ASP A 411 31.97 12.54 -1.75
C ASP A 411 32.15 13.98 -2.26
N TRP A 412 32.03 14.20 -3.57
CA TRP A 412 32.06 15.54 -4.14
C TRP A 412 30.89 16.41 -3.64
N CYS A 413 29.67 15.88 -3.67
CA CYS A 413 28.48 16.57 -3.18
C CYS A 413 28.61 16.94 -1.70
N GLN A 414 29.04 16.01 -0.85
CA GLN A 414 29.19 16.27 0.58
C GLN A 414 30.26 17.33 0.85
N LYS A 415 31.43 17.30 0.18
CA LYS A 415 32.46 18.36 0.27
C LYS A 415 31.92 19.73 -0.12
N VAL A 416 31.08 19.78 -1.16
CA VAL A 416 30.50 21.03 -1.65
C VAL A 416 29.39 21.53 -0.73
N SER A 417 28.59 20.62 -0.17
CA SER A 417 27.58 20.93 0.84
C SER A 417 28.20 21.54 2.10
N ASP A 418 29.35 21.03 2.55
CA ASP A 418 30.11 21.61 3.68
C ASP A 418 30.58 23.05 3.43
N MET A 419 30.68 23.45 2.16
CA MET A 419 31.03 24.82 1.75
C MET A 419 29.80 25.69 1.43
N GLY A 420 28.59 25.18 1.68
CA GLY A 420 27.31 25.87 1.47
C GLY A 420 26.73 25.73 0.06
N GLY A 421 27.26 24.83 -0.78
CA GLY A 421 26.68 24.53 -2.08
C GLY A 421 25.49 23.58 -1.95
N ARG A 422 24.46 23.79 -2.76
CA ARG A 422 23.25 22.94 -2.77
C ARG A 422 23.21 22.02 -3.97
N HIS A 423 22.71 20.82 -3.76
CA HIS A 423 22.44 19.88 -4.84
C HIS A 423 20.94 19.81 -5.02
N VAL A 424 20.47 19.88 -6.26
CA VAL A 424 19.03 19.84 -6.56
C VAL A 424 18.72 18.81 -7.63
N VAL A 425 17.48 18.33 -7.60
CA VAL A 425 16.89 17.54 -8.69
C VAL A 425 16.12 18.45 -9.64
N GLN A 426 16.08 18.09 -10.93
CA GLN A 426 15.29 18.76 -11.96
C GLN A 426 14.11 17.88 -12.40
N PRO A 427 12.91 18.05 -11.81
CA PRO A 427 11.74 17.23 -12.12
C PRO A 427 11.20 17.45 -13.54
N ARG A 428 11.57 18.57 -14.18
CA ARG A 428 11.12 18.94 -15.54
C ARG A 428 11.89 18.24 -16.65
N LEU A 429 12.83 17.36 -16.31
CA LEU A 429 13.67 16.64 -17.24
C LEU A 429 13.73 15.16 -16.83
N PHE A 430 13.40 14.29 -17.78
CA PHE A 430 13.59 12.86 -17.64
C PHE A 430 14.63 12.38 -18.65
N VAL A 431 15.72 11.77 -18.17
CA VAL A 431 16.76 11.20 -19.02
C VAL A 431 16.73 9.68 -18.87
N GLU A 432 16.48 8.98 -19.97
CA GLU A 432 16.52 7.52 -19.97
C GLU A 432 17.97 7.03 -19.82
N HIS A 433 18.20 6.09 -18.92
CA HIS A 433 19.49 5.47 -18.67
C HIS A 433 19.40 3.98 -19.04
N ARG A 434 20.05 3.60 -20.14
CA ARG A 434 20.05 2.23 -20.69
C ARG A 434 21.36 1.52 -20.41
N GLY A 435 21.65 1.21 -19.16
CA GLY A 435 22.87 0.47 -18.86
C GLY A 435 22.96 0.01 -17.42
N GLY A 436 24.10 -0.58 -17.06
CA GLY A 436 24.33 -1.16 -15.74
C GLY A 436 25.09 -2.50 -15.71
N GLU A 437 25.28 -3.16 -16.86
CA GLU A 437 26.00 -4.44 -17.01
C GLU A 437 27.53 -4.30 -17.15
N SER A 438 28.11 -3.13 -16.85
CA SER A 438 29.54 -2.89 -17.10
C SER A 438 30.51 -3.56 -16.11
N PHE A 439 30.02 -4.37 -15.17
CA PHE A 439 30.85 -5.17 -14.27
C PHE A 439 30.11 -6.47 -13.93
N GLY A 440 30.79 -7.62 -13.97
CA GLY A 440 30.20 -8.88 -13.52
C GLY A 440 29.53 -8.72 -12.15
N ALA A 441 28.30 -9.22 -12.03
CA ALA A 441 27.36 -8.86 -10.95
C ALA A 441 27.93 -8.98 -9.52
N SER A 442 28.84 -9.93 -9.27
CA SER A 442 29.49 -10.12 -7.96
C SER A 442 30.59 -9.10 -7.64
N GLY A 443 31.39 -8.71 -8.63
CA GLY A 443 32.45 -7.71 -8.47
C GLY A 443 31.89 -6.31 -8.26
N LYS A 444 30.78 -5.98 -8.95
CA LYS A 444 30.05 -4.70 -8.81
C LYS A 444 29.51 -4.52 -7.39
N ALA A 445 28.80 -5.52 -6.88
CA ALA A 445 28.18 -5.46 -5.55
C ALA A 445 29.23 -5.29 -4.44
N THR A 446 30.38 -5.97 -4.56
CA THR A 446 31.48 -5.85 -3.60
C THR A 446 32.08 -4.44 -3.60
N LEU A 447 32.31 -3.85 -4.77
CA LEU A 447 32.83 -2.48 -4.89
C LEU A 447 31.85 -1.44 -4.32
N ILE A 448 30.56 -1.58 -4.61
CA ILE A 448 29.50 -0.72 -4.04
C ILE A 448 29.51 -0.81 -2.51
N ALA A 449 29.54 -2.02 -1.94
CA ALA A 449 29.55 -2.20 -0.49
C ALA A 449 30.79 -1.55 0.17
N GLN A 450 31.98 -1.75 -0.41
CA GLN A 450 33.23 -1.16 0.10
C GLN A 450 33.21 0.37 0.06
N ASN A 451 32.73 0.95 -1.06
CA ASN A 451 32.70 2.40 -1.19
C ASN A 451 31.57 3.04 -0.35
N ASN A 452 30.43 2.37 -0.18
CA ASN A 452 29.38 2.82 0.73
C ASN A 452 29.88 2.85 2.18
N GLU A 453 30.63 1.83 2.62
CA GLU A 453 31.25 1.86 3.95
C GLU A 453 32.17 3.08 4.13
N LYS A 454 32.94 3.42 3.08
CA LYS A 454 33.80 4.60 3.07
C LYS A 454 33.01 5.90 3.17
N ILE A 455 31.87 5.99 2.48
CA ILE A 455 30.94 7.13 2.57
C ILE A 455 30.37 7.24 3.98
N SER A 456 29.82 6.16 4.55
CA SER A 456 29.25 6.18 5.90
C SER A 456 30.31 6.55 6.96
N GLN A 457 31.57 6.17 6.77
CA GLN A 457 32.68 6.57 7.64
C GLN A 457 33.04 8.05 7.52
N ARG A 458 33.04 8.62 6.29
CA ARG A 458 33.38 10.03 6.04
C ARG A 458 32.25 10.98 6.38
N TYR A 459 31.00 10.56 6.14
CA TYR A 459 29.80 11.37 6.23
C TYR A 459 28.70 10.65 7.04
N PRO A 460 28.81 10.60 8.39
CA PRO A 460 27.90 9.81 9.22
C PRO A 460 26.41 10.18 9.13
N ASP A 461 26.08 11.41 8.73
CA ASP A 461 24.70 11.89 8.57
C ASP A 461 24.12 11.66 7.17
N TYR A 462 24.92 11.20 6.21
CA TYR A 462 24.50 11.02 4.82
C TYR A 462 23.40 9.97 4.69
N ASP A 463 23.59 8.79 5.29
CA ASP A 463 22.61 7.69 5.21
C ASP A 463 21.25 8.13 5.76
N LYS A 464 21.25 8.87 6.86
CA LYS A 464 20.03 9.44 7.44
C LYS A 464 19.36 10.41 6.47
N SER A 465 20.13 11.30 5.86
CA SER A 465 19.61 12.29 4.89
C SER A 465 18.98 11.62 3.67
N VAL A 466 19.56 10.52 3.19
CA VAL A 466 18.99 9.68 2.12
C VAL A 466 17.68 9.03 2.58
N GLN A 467 17.64 8.44 3.77
CA GLN A 467 16.41 7.83 4.30
C GLN A 467 15.31 8.87 4.55
N ASP A 468 15.65 10.06 5.03
CA ASP A 468 14.71 11.16 5.21
C ASP A 468 14.14 11.63 3.86
N PHE A 469 14.98 11.74 2.83
CA PHE A 469 14.53 12.04 1.46
C PHE A 469 13.58 10.97 0.92
N ILE A 470 13.91 9.68 1.08
CA ILE A 470 13.06 8.57 0.65
C ILE A 470 11.72 8.57 1.40
N ALA A 471 11.75 8.82 2.71
CA ALA A 471 10.56 8.79 3.55
C ALA A 471 9.61 9.98 3.29
N LEU A 472 10.15 11.14 2.91
CA LEU A 472 9.37 12.33 2.60
C LEU A 472 8.89 12.34 1.13
N ASP A 473 9.69 11.77 0.22
CA ASP A 473 9.54 11.87 -1.25
C ASP A 473 9.06 13.25 -1.70
N PRO A 474 9.90 14.30 -1.60
CA PRO A 474 9.52 15.66 -1.99
C PRO A 474 9.16 15.79 -3.47
N LEU A 475 9.39 14.73 -4.27
CA LEU A 475 9.10 14.64 -5.69
C LEU A 475 7.83 13.84 -5.99
N VAL A 476 6.97 13.63 -4.98
CA VAL A 476 5.80 12.75 -5.09
C VAL A 476 4.90 13.10 -6.28
N SER A 477 4.70 14.39 -6.58
CA SER A 477 3.81 14.80 -7.68
C SER A 477 4.45 14.51 -9.03
N ALA A 478 5.72 14.89 -9.20
CA ALA A 478 6.48 14.63 -10.41
C ALA A 478 6.61 13.12 -10.65
N ARG A 479 6.99 12.35 -9.62
CA ARG A 479 7.16 10.89 -9.70
C ARG A 479 5.85 10.19 -10.05
N LEU A 480 4.72 10.60 -9.48
CA LEU A 480 3.41 10.08 -9.87
C LEU A 480 3.03 10.46 -11.30
N ALA A 481 3.20 11.72 -11.71
CA ALA A 481 2.89 12.15 -13.07
C ALA A 481 3.72 11.39 -14.12
N LEU A 482 5.03 11.26 -13.90
CA LEU A 482 5.94 10.54 -14.79
C LEU A 482 5.69 9.02 -14.73
N GLY A 483 5.35 8.48 -13.55
CA GLY A 483 4.93 7.09 -13.40
C GLY A 483 3.62 6.77 -14.12
N LEU A 484 2.67 7.70 -14.17
CA LEU A 484 1.45 7.57 -14.96
C LEU A 484 1.76 7.60 -16.46
N ALA A 485 2.65 8.48 -16.91
CA ALA A 485 3.12 8.50 -18.30
C ALA A 485 3.78 7.17 -18.69
N TRP A 486 4.64 6.64 -17.81
CA TRP A 486 5.23 5.32 -17.98
C TRP A 486 4.16 4.23 -18.07
N ALA A 487 3.20 4.19 -17.14
CA ALA A 487 2.13 3.19 -17.11
C ALA A 487 1.28 3.21 -18.40
N GLY A 488 0.93 4.40 -18.89
CA GLY A 488 0.21 4.59 -20.16
C GLY A 488 1.02 4.18 -21.40
N SER A 489 2.35 4.12 -21.30
CA SER A 489 3.24 3.74 -22.41
C SER A 489 3.51 2.24 -22.52
N LEU A 490 3.15 1.42 -21.52
CA LEU A 490 3.48 -0.01 -21.49
C LEU A 490 2.66 -0.82 -22.51
N GLN A 491 1.37 -0.50 -22.61
CA GLN A 491 0.41 -1.16 -23.52
C GLN A 491 -0.48 -0.08 -24.16
N PRO A 492 0.00 0.66 -25.18
CA PRO A 492 -0.70 1.82 -25.75
C PRO A 492 -2.13 1.53 -26.24
N ASP A 493 -2.38 0.29 -26.68
CA ASP A 493 -3.68 -0.15 -27.17
C ASP A 493 -4.66 -0.56 -26.06
N SER A 494 -4.18 -0.73 -24.83
CA SER A 494 -4.98 -1.16 -23.67
C SER A 494 -5.18 0.00 -22.68
N PRO A 495 -6.40 0.19 -22.16
CA PRO A 495 -6.65 1.22 -21.17
C PRO A 495 -5.99 0.87 -19.82
N VAL A 496 -5.45 1.87 -19.13
CA VAL A 496 -4.95 1.73 -17.76
C VAL A 496 -6.13 1.71 -16.78
N PRO A 497 -6.24 0.71 -15.89
CA PRO A 497 -7.34 0.66 -14.93
C PRO A 497 -7.18 1.71 -13.84
N VAL A 498 -8.25 2.48 -13.60
CA VAL A 498 -8.35 3.55 -12.61
C VAL A 498 -9.52 3.26 -11.68
N TYR A 499 -9.23 2.76 -10.48
CA TYR A 499 -10.22 2.33 -9.51
C TYR A 499 -10.55 3.45 -8.52
N MET A 500 -11.84 3.78 -8.33
CA MET A 500 -12.31 4.62 -7.22
C MET A 500 -12.75 3.72 -6.06
N ALA A 501 -12.05 3.79 -4.94
CA ALA A 501 -12.27 2.93 -3.77
C ALA A 501 -12.11 3.70 -2.46
N HIS A 502 -12.63 3.18 -1.35
CA HIS A 502 -12.45 3.83 -0.04
C HIS A 502 -11.13 3.42 0.64
N THR A 503 -10.74 4.13 1.70
CA THR A 503 -9.59 3.79 2.58
C THR A 503 -9.94 2.82 3.73
N MET A 504 -11.20 2.37 3.84
CA MET A 504 -11.71 1.64 5.02
C MET A 504 -11.30 0.16 5.11
N GLY A 505 -10.72 -0.41 4.05
CA GLY A 505 -10.43 -1.85 3.96
C GLY A 505 -11.67 -2.73 3.87
N GLY A 506 -11.55 -4.04 4.11
CA GLY A 506 -12.66 -4.99 4.12
C GLY A 506 -12.91 -5.67 2.76
N GLY A 507 -14.09 -6.27 2.58
CA GLY A 507 -14.37 -7.18 1.45
C GLY A 507 -14.20 -6.55 0.05
N ALA A 508 -14.62 -5.30 -0.13
CA ALA A 508 -14.43 -4.57 -1.38
C ALA A 508 -12.94 -4.33 -1.68
N ASP A 509 -12.15 -4.00 -0.66
CA ASP A 509 -10.72 -3.78 -0.79
C ASP A 509 -9.95 -5.07 -1.06
N HIS A 510 -10.32 -6.18 -0.40
CA HIS A 510 -9.76 -7.50 -0.72
C HIS A 510 -10.05 -7.94 -2.16
N TYR A 511 -11.22 -7.60 -2.71
CA TYR A 511 -11.50 -7.83 -4.12
C TYR A 511 -10.62 -6.97 -5.02
N LEU A 512 -10.52 -5.67 -4.72
CA LEU A 512 -9.68 -4.74 -5.48
C LEU A 512 -8.21 -5.20 -5.51
N GLU A 513 -7.63 -5.59 -4.38
CA GLU A 513 -6.24 -6.06 -4.32
C GLU A 513 -6.03 -7.34 -5.14
N ARG A 514 -7.01 -8.26 -5.21
CA ARG A 514 -6.96 -9.42 -6.11
C ARG A 514 -6.96 -9.02 -7.59
N ARG A 515 -7.79 -8.04 -7.96
CA ARG A 515 -7.86 -7.54 -9.34
C ARG A 515 -6.59 -6.78 -9.74
N ILE A 516 -6.02 -6.01 -8.82
CA ILE A 516 -4.70 -5.37 -9.00
C ILE A 516 -3.62 -6.43 -9.19
N ALA A 517 -3.62 -7.51 -8.39
CA ALA A 517 -2.66 -8.60 -8.56
C ALA A 517 -2.75 -9.23 -9.97
N GLN A 518 -3.97 -9.46 -10.47
CA GLN A 518 -4.19 -9.96 -11.83
C GLN A 518 -3.72 -8.97 -12.91
N ASP A 519 -3.96 -7.67 -12.73
CA ASP A 519 -3.45 -6.64 -13.64
C ASP A 519 -1.92 -6.66 -13.69
N LEU A 520 -1.26 -6.76 -12.53
CA LEU A 520 0.20 -6.84 -12.44
C LEU A 520 0.77 -8.12 -13.06
N GLU A 521 0.11 -9.27 -12.87
CA GLU A 521 0.44 -10.53 -13.56
C GLU A 521 0.34 -10.40 -15.07
N ALA A 522 -0.64 -9.63 -15.57
CA ALA A 522 -0.79 -9.28 -16.98
C ALA A 522 0.19 -8.17 -17.45
N GLY A 523 1.13 -7.75 -16.61
CA GLY A 523 2.12 -6.72 -16.91
C GLY A 523 1.54 -5.31 -17.00
N ARG A 524 0.41 -5.04 -16.33
CA ARG A 524 -0.28 -3.75 -16.32
C ARG A 524 -0.27 -3.13 -14.92
N PRO A 525 0.27 -1.92 -14.75
CA PRO A 525 0.09 -1.14 -13.54
C PRO A 525 -1.38 -0.76 -13.35
N SER A 526 -1.78 -0.55 -12.10
CA SER A 526 -3.12 -0.09 -11.74
C SER A 526 -3.06 1.24 -11.02
N VAL A 527 -4.08 2.07 -11.20
CA VAL A 527 -4.23 3.33 -10.47
C VAL A 527 -5.41 3.22 -9.52
N VAL A 528 -5.25 3.67 -8.28
CA VAL A 528 -6.33 3.68 -7.29
C VAL A 528 -6.52 5.10 -6.74
N LEU A 529 -7.72 5.64 -6.91
CA LEU A 529 -8.18 6.86 -6.29
C LEU A 529 -8.96 6.52 -5.02
N ARG A 530 -8.28 6.67 -3.89
CA ARG A 530 -8.80 6.38 -2.55
C ARG A 530 -9.59 7.58 -2.01
N VAL A 531 -10.79 7.33 -1.50
CA VAL A 531 -11.67 8.31 -0.84
C VAL A 531 -11.89 8.00 0.65
N GLY A 532 -12.36 9.00 1.40
CA GLY A 532 -12.67 8.86 2.83
C GLY A 532 -11.44 8.77 3.74
N GLY A 533 -10.28 9.25 3.26
CA GLY A 533 -9.03 9.28 4.00
C GLY A 533 -9.06 10.18 5.24
N PRO A 534 -8.15 9.98 6.22
CA PRO A 534 -8.14 10.72 7.49
C PRO A 534 -7.64 12.17 7.40
N PHE A 535 -6.92 12.56 6.34
CA PHE A 535 -6.30 13.90 6.27
C PHE A 535 -6.65 14.66 5.01
N HIS A 536 -6.89 13.94 3.92
CA HIS A 536 -7.24 14.51 2.63
C HIS A 536 -8.38 13.73 2.01
N ARG A 537 -9.18 14.43 1.21
CA ARG A 537 -10.30 13.81 0.51
C ARG A 537 -9.84 12.77 -0.52
N TRP A 538 -8.81 13.11 -1.29
CA TRP A 538 -8.29 12.26 -2.38
C TRP A 538 -6.90 11.76 -2.04
N GLN A 539 -6.70 10.46 -2.22
CA GLN A 539 -5.38 9.84 -2.24
C GLN A 539 -5.22 9.09 -3.56
N LEU A 540 -4.25 9.49 -4.38
CA LEU A 540 -3.96 8.86 -5.66
C LEU A 540 -2.82 7.87 -5.46
N GLU A 541 -3.00 6.64 -5.92
CA GLU A 541 -2.03 5.55 -5.80
C GLU A 541 -1.70 4.98 -7.18
N LEU A 542 -0.42 4.87 -7.53
CA LEU A 542 0.06 4.08 -8.67
C LEU A 542 0.65 2.77 -8.13
N VAL A 543 0.10 1.64 -8.56
CA VAL A 543 0.51 0.30 -8.15
C VAL A 543 1.25 -0.38 -9.28
N THR A 544 2.46 -0.83 -8.99
CA THR A 544 3.36 -1.49 -9.93
C THR A 544 3.89 -2.79 -9.31
N THR A 545 4.58 -3.62 -10.10
CA THR A 545 5.28 -4.81 -9.57
C THR A 545 6.42 -4.44 -8.61
N GLY A 546 6.92 -3.21 -8.68
CA GLY A 546 7.94 -2.67 -7.80
C GLY A 546 7.43 -2.10 -6.47
N GLY A 547 6.13 -1.83 -6.37
CA GLY A 547 5.54 -1.23 -5.19
C GLY A 547 4.43 -0.24 -5.50
N ARG A 548 3.97 0.46 -4.46
CA ARG A 548 2.87 1.44 -4.52
C ARG A 548 3.38 2.83 -4.20
N HIS A 549 3.22 3.74 -5.16
CA HIS A 549 3.48 5.18 -5.01
C HIS A 549 2.18 5.90 -4.73
N HIS A 550 2.19 6.91 -3.88
CA HIS A 550 0.97 7.61 -3.56
C HIS A 550 1.20 9.04 -3.12
N GLY A 551 0.18 9.87 -3.34
CA GLY A 551 0.13 11.24 -2.87
C GLY A 551 -1.30 11.65 -2.55
N VAL A 552 -1.45 12.73 -1.81
CA VAL A 552 -2.75 13.19 -1.29
C VAL A 552 -3.06 14.62 -1.70
N CYS A 553 -4.34 14.91 -1.94
CA CYS A 553 -4.82 16.27 -2.15
C CYS A 553 -6.30 16.41 -1.80
N ASP A 554 -6.76 17.65 -1.66
CA ASP A 554 -8.18 17.96 -1.45
C ASP A 554 -8.86 18.46 -2.73
N ARG A 555 -8.07 18.90 -3.72
CA ARG A 555 -8.57 19.41 -4.99
C ARG A 555 -8.68 18.31 -6.02
N PHE A 556 -9.91 18.01 -6.43
CA PHE A 556 -10.17 17.03 -7.50
C PHE A 556 -9.53 17.43 -8.84
N ALA A 557 -9.44 18.74 -9.13
CA ALA A 557 -8.74 19.23 -10.33
C ALA A 557 -7.28 18.75 -10.42
N THR A 558 -6.59 18.59 -9.28
CA THR A 558 -5.22 18.03 -9.24
C THR A 558 -5.21 16.56 -9.68
N VAL A 559 -6.19 15.78 -9.20
CA VAL A 559 -6.37 14.38 -9.60
C VAL A 559 -6.67 14.28 -11.10
N GLN A 560 -7.59 15.09 -11.61
CA GLN A 560 -7.94 15.13 -13.03
C GLN A 560 -6.71 15.46 -13.90
N ARG A 561 -5.91 16.45 -13.48
CA ARG A 561 -4.72 16.85 -14.23
C ARG A 561 -3.67 15.74 -14.26
N LEU A 562 -3.39 15.09 -13.13
CA LEU A 562 -2.47 13.95 -13.09
C LEU A 562 -2.97 12.79 -13.97
N LEU A 563 -4.25 12.44 -13.88
CA LEU A 563 -4.84 11.36 -14.67
C LEU A 563 -5.05 11.72 -16.15
N SER A 564 -4.94 12.99 -16.54
CA SER A 564 -4.98 13.42 -17.95
C SER A 564 -3.74 12.99 -18.75
N VAL A 565 -2.67 12.60 -18.06
CA VAL A 565 -1.44 12.05 -18.67
C VAL A 565 -1.69 10.68 -19.29
N LEU A 566 -2.68 9.93 -18.79
CA LEU A 566 -3.01 8.61 -19.32
C LEU A 566 -3.75 8.74 -20.66
N PRO A 567 -3.29 8.08 -21.73
CA PRO A 567 -3.91 8.20 -23.06
C PRO A 567 -5.30 7.52 -23.12
N ARG A 568 -5.46 6.41 -22.41
CA ARG A 568 -6.71 5.64 -22.33
C ARG A 568 -6.88 5.07 -20.92
N ARG A 569 -8.09 5.19 -20.38
CA ARG A 569 -8.44 4.80 -19.02
C ARG A 569 -9.61 3.83 -19.00
N HIS A 570 -9.58 2.91 -18.05
CA HIS A 570 -10.70 2.07 -17.67
C HIS A 570 -11.14 2.51 -16.27
N VAL A 571 -12.15 3.38 -16.20
CA VAL A 571 -12.60 3.99 -14.94
C VAL A 571 -13.55 3.05 -14.23
N VAL A 572 -13.15 2.56 -13.06
CA VAL A 572 -13.89 1.55 -12.29
C VAL A 572 -14.37 2.16 -10.99
N TYR A 573 -15.68 2.28 -10.80
CA TYR A 573 -16.24 2.51 -9.47
C TYR A 573 -16.24 1.21 -8.68
N SER A 574 -15.54 1.20 -7.54
CA SER A 574 -15.52 0.08 -6.60
C SER A 574 -16.36 0.37 -5.36
N CYS A 575 -16.05 1.46 -4.64
CA CYS A 575 -16.78 1.85 -3.44
C CYS A 575 -16.49 3.31 -3.06
N GLY A 576 -17.55 4.11 -2.88
CA GLY A 576 -17.48 5.52 -2.46
C GLY A 576 -17.83 5.77 -1.00
N VAL A 577 -18.10 4.72 -0.21
CA VAL A 577 -18.54 4.85 1.18
C VAL A 577 -17.45 5.50 2.03
N GLY A 578 -17.85 6.50 2.81
CA GLY A 578 -16.96 7.23 3.73
C GLY A 578 -16.33 8.50 3.14
N ASP A 579 -16.59 8.84 1.88
CA ASP A 579 -16.22 10.16 1.32
C ASP A 579 -16.90 11.31 2.09
N GLU A 580 -16.21 12.44 2.20
CA GLU A 580 -16.70 13.60 2.95
C GLU A 580 -17.77 14.40 2.19
N ASP A 581 -17.85 14.28 0.87
CA ASP A 581 -18.87 14.91 0.02
C ASP A 581 -19.31 13.96 -1.11
N PRO A 582 -19.98 12.85 -0.78
CA PRO A 582 -20.20 11.77 -1.72
C PRO A 582 -21.16 12.14 -2.87
N VAL A 583 -21.89 13.25 -2.73
CA VAL A 583 -22.77 13.83 -3.75
C VAL A 583 -22.00 14.18 -5.03
N THR A 584 -20.71 14.52 -4.92
CA THR A 584 -19.88 14.90 -6.07
C THR A 584 -19.19 13.72 -6.76
N LEU A 585 -19.20 12.51 -6.18
CA LEU A 585 -18.54 11.33 -6.74
C LEU A 585 -19.04 10.91 -8.14
N PRO A 586 -20.36 10.90 -8.44
CA PRO A 586 -20.83 10.53 -9.78
C PRO A 586 -20.30 11.47 -10.86
N GLN A 587 -20.23 12.76 -10.57
CA GLN A 587 -19.70 13.75 -11.49
C GLN A 587 -18.18 13.61 -11.60
N ALA A 588 -17.47 13.37 -10.49
CA ALA A 588 -16.04 13.09 -10.50
C ALA A 588 -15.70 11.88 -11.39
N LEU A 589 -16.43 10.76 -11.29
CA LEU A 589 -16.24 9.60 -12.16
C LEU A 589 -16.43 9.92 -13.64
N LEU A 590 -17.45 10.71 -13.98
CA LEU A 590 -17.69 11.18 -15.35
C LEU A 590 -16.57 12.10 -15.84
N ASP A 591 -16.09 12.98 -14.98
CA ASP A 591 -15.04 13.94 -15.28
C ASP A 591 -13.65 13.31 -15.43
N LEU A 592 -13.47 12.09 -14.91
CA LEU A 592 -12.28 11.25 -15.19
C LEU A 592 -12.31 10.63 -16.59
N MET A 593 -13.46 10.59 -17.27
CA MET A 593 -13.60 9.95 -18.58
C MET A 593 -13.47 10.95 -19.74
N HIS A 594 -12.66 10.63 -20.76
CA HIS A 594 -12.55 11.37 -22.01
C HIS A 594 -12.37 10.42 -23.22
N GLY A 595 -12.87 10.81 -24.39
CA GLY A 595 -12.57 10.12 -25.65
C GLY A 595 -12.94 8.62 -25.65
N GLN A 596 -11.93 7.76 -25.80
CA GLN A 596 -12.06 6.29 -25.95
C GLN A 596 -11.98 5.52 -24.62
N ASP A 597 -12.17 6.22 -23.49
CA ASP A 597 -12.20 5.59 -22.17
C ASP A 597 -13.38 4.65 -22.02
N THR A 598 -13.20 3.65 -21.17
CA THR A 598 -14.24 2.67 -20.81
C THR A 598 -14.56 2.78 -19.33
N ALA A 599 -15.73 2.29 -18.91
CA ALA A 599 -16.13 2.35 -17.51
C ALA A 599 -16.76 1.04 -17.03
N GLU A 600 -16.61 0.80 -15.72
CA GLU A 600 -17.25 -0.28 -15.00
C GLU A 600 -17.76 0.23 -13.63
N MET A 601 -18.91 -0.28 -13.20
CA MET A 601 -19.47 -0.04 -11.88
C MET A 601 -19.62 -1.38 -11.17
N LEU A 602 -18.84 -1.57 -10.11
CA LEU A 602 -18.91 -2.73 -9.23
C LEU A 602 -19.89 -2.44 -8.09
N PHE A 603 -20.85 -3.34 -7.89
CA PHE A 603 -21.80 -3.25 -6.77
C PHE A 603 -21.30 -4.03 -5.55
N HIS A 604 -20.23 -3.55 -4.92
CA HIS A 604 -19.80 -4.10 -3.62
C HIS A 604 -20.73 -3.68 -2.49
N ASP A 605 -21.50 -2.62 -2.72
CA ASP A 605 -22.58 -2.13 -1.89
C ASP A 605 -23.66 -1.50 -2.78
N TYR A 606 -24.74 -1.00 -2.19
CA TYR A 606 -25.82 -0.32 -2.90
C TYR A 606 -25.71 1.20 -2.85
N PHE A 607 -24.54 1.75 -2.53
CA PHE A 607 -24.32 3.19 -2.42
C PHE A 607 -24.73 3.96 -3.69
N PRO A 608 -24.48 3.46 -4.92
CA PRO A 608 -24.98 4.12 -6.13
C PRO A 608 -26.51 4.18 -6.22
N LEU A 609 -27.23 3.27 -5.56
CA LEU A 609 -28.70 3.23 -5.56
C LEU A 609 -29.30 4.11 -4.46
N THR A 610 -28.60 4.27 -3.34
CA THR A 610 -29.08 5.06 -2.19
C THR A 610 -27.94 5.39 -1.22
N PRO A 611 -27.99 6.56 -0.51
CA PRO A 611 -27.02 6.87 0.54
C PRO A 611 -26.93 5.81 1.65
N SER A 612 -28.04 5.13 1.94
CA SER A 612 -28.04 3.93 2.79
C SER A 612 -27.46 2.77 1.98
N TYR A 613 -26.13 2.68 1.91
CA TYR A 613 -25.40 1.68 1.11
C TYR A 613 -25.78 0.22 1.42
N ASN A 614 -26.51 -0.01 2.52
CA ASN A 614 -27.03 -1.30 2.95
C ASN A 614 -28.55 -1.49 2.78
N LEU A 615 -29.23 -0.56 2.11
CA LEU A 615 -30.68 -0.57 1.88
C LEU A 615 -31.55 -0.52 3.15
N LEU A 616 -30.96 -0.29 4.32
CA LEU A 616 -31.72 -0.20 5.57
C LEU A 616 -32.33 1.19 5.73
N ASP A 617 -33.57 1.23 6.21
CA ASP A 617 -34.23 2.45 6.69
C ASP A 617 -33.55 2.93 8.01
N SER A 618 -33.91 4.13 8.49
CA SER A 618 -33.32 4.73 9.69
C SER A 618 -33.56 3.95 10.99
N ASP A 619 -34.58 3.09 11.01
CA ASP A 619 -34.85 2.12 12.08
C ASP A 619 -34.03 0.82 11.97
N GLY A 620 -33.27 0.65 10.89
CA GLY A 620 -32.42 -0.51 10.63
C GLY A 620 -33.12 -1.66 9.92
N ALA A 621 -34.33 -1.48 9.41
CA ALA A 621 -35.08 -2.51 8.71
C ALA A 621 -34.90 -2.45 7.18
N TYR A 622 -34.88 -3.61 6.54
CA TYR A 622 -34.89 -3.74 5.08
C TYR A 622 -36.31 -4.00 4.59
N ARG A 623 -36.90 -3.05 3.86
CA ARG A 623 -38.28 -3.13 3.32
C ARG A 623 -38.32 -3.28 1.79
N GLY A 624 -37.38 -4.01 1.21
CA GLY A 624 -37.30 -4.22 -0.24
C GLY A 624 -36.53 -3.13 -0.99
N PRO A 625 -36.43 -3.23 -2.34
CA PRO A 625 -35.69 -2.27 -3.17
C PRO A 625 -36.21 -0.83 -3.08
N VAL A 626 -35.29 0.14 -3.07
CA VAL A 626 -35.55 1.58 -2.91
C VAL A 626 -35.92 2.27 -4.23
N VAL A 627 -37.05 1.87 -4.83
CA VAL A 627 -37.48 2.36 -6.16
C VAL A 627 -38.01 3.80 -6.12
N HIS A 628 -38.64 4.21 -5.02
CA HIS A 628 -39.22 5.55 -4.84
C HIS A 628 -38.82 6.13 -3.48
N PRO A 629 -38.79 7.47 -3.32
CA PRO A 629 -38.58 8.09 -2.02
C PRO A 629 -39.63 7.62 -1.00
N ARG A 630 -39.16 7.07 0.14
CA ARG A 630 -40.03 6.55 1.21
C ARG A 630 -40.28 7.53 2.36
N GLY A 631 -39.70 8.73 2.29
CA GLY A 631 -39.72 9.71 3.39
C GLY A 631 -38.76 9.38 4.54
N ASP A 632 -38.04 8.27 4.48
CA ASP A 632 -37.01 7.92 5.47
C ASP A 632 -35.71 8.71 5.24
N SER A 633 -35.09 9.14 6.35
CA SER A 633 -33.87 9.96 6.33
C SER A 633 -32.60 9.21 5.95
N ALA A 634 -32.56 7.88 6.09
CA ALA A 634 -31.41 7.05 5.70
C ALA A 634 -31.15 7.08 4.19
N HIS A 635 -32.18 7.36 3.39
CA HIS A 635 -32.11 7.42 1.94
C HIS A 635 -31.86 8.84 1.39
N GLN A 636 -31.47 9.78 2.27
CA GLN A 636 -31.11 11.14 1.92
C GLN A 636 -29.72 11.46 2.47
N ILE A 637 -29.01 12.40 1.86
CA ILE A 637 -27.68 12.79 2.32
C ILE A 637 -27.49 14.29 2.25
N ARG A 638 -26.70 14.85 3.18
CA ARG A 638 -26.31 16.26 3.12
C ARG A 638 -25.02 16.42 2.34
N SER A 639 -25.00 17.33 1.38
CA SER A 639 -23.79 17.75 0.68
C SER A 639 -22.84 18.52 1.61
N ALA A 640 -21.61 18.76 1.15
CA ALA A 640 -20.68 19.64 1.84
C ALA A 640 -21.21 21.08 2.04
N THR A 641 -22.12 21.56 1.18
CA THR A 641 -22.77 22.88 1.30
C THR A 641 -23.94 22.88 2.28
N GLY A 642 -24.31 21.73 2.83
CA GLY A 642 -25.43 21.57 3.77
C GLY A 642 -26.79 21.33 3.09
N GLU A 643 -26.83 21.28 1.76
CA GLU A 643 -28.04 20.95 0.99
C GLU A 643 -28.42 19.48 1.24
N THR A 644 -29.70 19.21 1.53
CA THR A 644 -30.20 17.84 1.63
C THR A 644 -30.58 17.34 0.24
N ILE A 645 -29.90 16.29 -0.20
CA ILE A 645 -30.10 15.65 -1.50
C ILE A 645 -31.11 14.51 -1.34
N PRO A 646 -32.27 14.60 -2.01
CA PRO A 646 -33.26 13.53 -1.99
C PRO A 646 -32.84 12.33 -2.85
N LEU A 647 -33.47 11.18 -2.59
CA LEU A 647 -33.14 9.89 -3.21
C LEU A 647 -33.19 9.90 -4.74
N ASP A 648 -34.19 10.54 -5.32
CA ASP A 648 -34.39 10.65 -6.77
C ASP A 648 -33.23 11.40 -7.45
N ARG A 649 -32.78 12.51 -6.86
CA ARG A 649 -31.63 13.27 -7.34
C ARG A 649 -30.32 12.50 -7.19
N TRP A 650 -30.16 11.75 -6.08
CA TRP A 650 -29.04 10.85 -5.87
C TRP A 650 -28.97 9.76 -6.95
N GLN A 651 -30.09 9.04 -7.15
CA GLN A 651 -30.21 7.99 -8.15
C GLN A 651 -29.98 8.52 -9.57
N ALA A 652 -30.53 9.69 -9.91
CA ALA A 652 -30.33 10.33 -11.20
C ALA A 652 -28.85 10.68 -11.45
N ALA A 653 -28.13 11.16 -10.42
CA ALA A 653 -26.71 11.48 -10.54
C ALA A 653 -25.86 10.23 -10.83
N TRP A 654 -26.05 9.15 -10.05
CA TRP A 654 -25.33 7.88 -10.25
C TRP A 654 -25.70 7.18 -11.56
N LYS A 655 -26.96 7.25 -11.97
CA LYS A 655 -27.43 6.65 -13.23
C LYS A 655 -26.69 7.21 -14.45
N ARG A 656 -26.27 8.48 -14.43
CA ARG A 656 -25.50 9.10 -15.52
C ARG A 656 -24.17 8.40 -15.77
N PHE A 657 -23.48 7.95 -14.71
CA PHE A 657 -22.26 7.16 -14.82
C PHE A 657 -22.58 5.69 -15.16
N ALA A 658 -23.59 5.11 -14.48
CA ALA A 658 -24.03 3.73 -14.73
C ALA A 658 -24.41 3.48 -16.21
N ALA A 659 -25.07 4.44 -16.86
CA ALA A 659 -25.45 4.34 -18.28
C ALA A 659 -24.26 4.27 -19.25
N LYS A 660 -23.05 4.63 -18.81
CA LYS A 660 -21.81 4.54 -19.59
C LYS A 660 -20.91 3.37 -19.19
N ALA A 661 -21.29 2.64 -18.14
CA ALA A 661 -20.45 1.62 -17.52
C ALA A 661 -21.03 0.22 -17.72
N LYS A 662 -20.14 -0.78 -17.81
CA LYS A 662 -20.54 -2.17 -17.53
C LYS A 662 -20.95 -2.27 -16.06
N LEU A 663 -22.10 -2.89 -15.77
CA LEU A 663 -22.60 -3.05 -14.40
C LEU A 663 -22.29 -4.47 -13.90
N THR A 664 -21.43 -4.60 -12.91
CA THR A 664 -21.03 -5.90 -12.36
C THR A 664 -21.60 -6.08 -10.95
N VAL A 665 -22.39 -7.14 -10.76
CA VAL A 665 -23.02 -7.51 -9.48
C VAL A 665 -22.58 -8.92 -9.07
N PHE A 666 -22.67 -9.25 -7.79
CA PHE A 666 -22.07 -10.48 -7.24
C PHE A 666 -23.08 -11.57 -6.82
N SER A 667 -24.38 -11.31 -7.00
CA SER A 667 -25.48 -12.25 -6.69
C SER A 667 -26.71 -11.98 -7.57
N LYS A 668 -27.68 -12.91 -7.59
CA LYS A 668 -28.93 -12.70 -8.34
C LYS A 668 -29.80 -11.65 -7.65
N ASP A 669 -29.82 -11.61 -6.32
CA ASP A 669 -30.50 -10.61 -5.51
C ASP A 669 -29.98 -9.21 -5.85
N SER A 670 -28.66 -9.00 -5.85
CA SER A 670 -28.08 -7.71 -6.25
C SER A 670 -28.51 -7.29 -7.65
N ALA A 671 -28.57 -8.22 -8.61
CA ALA A 671 -29.09 -7.93 -9.95
C ALA A 671 -30.55 -7.45 -9.91
N GLN A 672 -31.39 -8.06 -9.05
CA GLN A 672 -32.78 -7.64 -8.87
C GLN A 672 -32.89 -6.28 -8.19
N GLN A 673 -32.09 -5.99 -7.15
CA GLN A 673 -32.06 -4.67 -6.50
C GLN A 673 -31.71 -3.57 -7.51
N VAL A 674 -30.65 -3.77 -8.29
CA VAL A 674 -30.19 -2.81 -9.30
C VAL A 674 -31.23 -2.64 -10.41
N ALA A 675 -31.78 -3.74 -10.94
CA ALA A 675 -32.79 -3.69 -11.99
C ALA A 675 -34.12 -3.09 -11.53
N ALA A 676 -34.46 -3.17 -10.23
CA ALA A 676 -35.64 -2.52 -9.69
C ALA A 676 -35.52 -0.99 -9.71
N VAL A 677 -34.33 -0.45 -9.42
CA VAL A 677 -34.07 1.00 -9.43
C VAL A 677 -33.80 1.52 -10.85
N TRP A 678 -33.05 0.77 -11.67
CA TRP A 678 -32.69 1.13 -13.05
C TRP A 678 -33.15 0.05 -14.05
N PRO A 679 -34.46 -0.06 -14.31
CA PRO A 679 -35.01 -1.12 -15.17
C PRO A 679 -34.52 -1.05 -16.62
N ASP A 680 -34.23 0.15 -17.12
CA ASP A 680 -33.67 0.39 -18.45
C ASP A 680 -32.21 -0.05 -18.59
N LEU A 681 -31.49 -0.23 -17.48
CA LEU A 681 -30.11 -0.73 -17.49
C LEU A 681 -30.01 -2.24 -17.25
N LYS A 682 -31.14 -2.96 -17.14
CA LYS A 682 -31.17 -4.39 -16.84
C LYS A 682 -30.30 -5.23 -17.79
N ALA A 683 -30.26 -4.89 -19.08
CA ALA A 683 -29.47 -5.61 -20.08
C ALA A 683 -27.95 -5.40 -19.93
N ALA A 684 -27.51 -4.36 -19.21
CA ALA A 684 -26.11 -4.06 -18.96
C ALA A 684 -25.56 -4.75 -17.70
N ILE A 685 -26.41 -5.40 -16.90
CA ILE A 685 -26.04 -6.09 -15.66
C ILE A 685 -25.41 -7.43 -15.97
N GLN A 686 -24.20 -7.64 -15.45
CA GLN A 686 -23.47 -8.90 -15.49
C GLN A 686 -23.29 -9.43 -14.07
N ILE A 687 -23.70 -10.68 -13.85
CA ILE A 687 -23.52 -11.36 -12.57
C ILE A 687 -22.18 -12.09 -12.61
N GLU A 688 -21.24 -11.64 -11.80
CA GLU A 688 -19.92 -12.25 -11.63
C GLU A 688 -19.72 -12.64 -10.16
N PRO A 689 -20.16 -13.84 -9.73
CA PRO A 689 -20.04 -14.27 -8.35
C PRO A 689 -18.57 -14.26 -7.89
N HIS A 690 -18.30 -13.84 -6.67
CA HIS A 690 -16.93 -13.91 -6.14
C HIS A 690 -16.46 -15.37 -6.05
N ALA A 691 -15.27 -15.64 -6.61
CA ALA A 691 -14.59 -16.90 -6.41
C ALA A 691 -14.07 -16.98 -4.96
N LEU A 692 -14.37 -18.10 -4.30
CA LEU A 692 -13.86 -18.40 -2.96
C LEU A 692 -12.37 -18.73 -3.03
N SER A 693 -11.60 -18.06 -2.19
CA SER A 693 -10.16 -18.31 -2.02
C SER A 693 -9.91 -18.95 -0.66
N VAL A 694 -10.55 -20.08 -0.40
CA VAL A 694 -10.54 -20.70 0.93
C VAL A 694 -9.98 -22.12 0.83
N GLY A 695 -8.90 -22.39 1.57
CA GLY A 695 -8.00 -23.53 1.36
C GLY A 695 -7.85 -24.45 2.58
N PHE A 696 -8.95 -24.79 3.26
CA PHE A 696 -8.95 -25.78 4.34
C PHE A 696 -9.97 -26.89 4.08
N GLU A 697 -9.67 -28.10 4.56
CA GLU A 697 -10.55 -29.27 4.47
C GLU A 697 -11.75 -29.13 5.43
N ALA A 698 -12.88 -29.72 5.05
CA ALA A 698 -14.08 -29.71 5.88
C ALA A 698 -13.83 -30.42 7.22
N LEU A 699 -14.46 -29.92 8.28
CA LEU A 699 -14.41 -30.55 9.59
C LEU A 699 -15.15 -31.88 9.57
N PRO A 700 -14.70 -32.88 10.35
CA PRO A 700 -15.48 -34.08 10.57
C PRO A 700 -16.82 -33.75 11.24
N PRO A 701 -17.88 -34.55 11.01
CA PRO A 701 -19.16 -34.39 11.68
C PRO A 701 -18.99 -34.38 13.21
N ARG A 702 -19.72 -33.50 13.90
CA ARG A 702 -19.71 -33.47 15.36
C ARG A 702 -20.45 -34.69 15.93
N PRO A 703 -20.05 -35.21 17.11
CA PRO A 703 -20.78 -36.28 17.78
C PRO A 703 -22.26 -35.91 17.99
N ALA A 704 -23.19 -36.83 17.72
CA ALA A 704 -24.63 -36.59 17.84
C ALA A 704 -25.10 -36.19 19.26
N ASN A 705 -24.29 -36.47 20.28
CA ASN A 705 -24.55 -36.12 21.68
C ASN A 705 -23.85 -34.82 22.12
N ALA A 706 -23.12 -34.14 21.23
CA ALA A 706 -22.46 -32.89 21.55
C ALA A 706 -23.50 -31.82 21.94
N ARG A 707 -23.18 -31.02 22.96
CA ARG A 707 -24.04 -29.89 23.34
C ARG A 707 -24.06 -28.88 22.18
N PRO A 708 -25.23 -28.49 21.65
CA PRO A 708 -25.31 -27.55 20.56
C PRO A 708 -24.65 -26.23 20.94
N THR A 709 -23.67 -25.82 20.14
CA THR A 709 -22.97 -24.54 20.28
C THR A 709 -23.00 -23.81 18.95
N ILE A 710 -23.54 -22.59 18.99
CA ILE A 710 -23.67 -21.70 17.83
C ILE A 710 -22.46 -20.76 17.78
N GLY A 711 -21.70 -20.87 16.69
CA GLY A 711 -20.68 -19.90 16.32
C GLY A 711 -21.30 -18.75 15.54
N VAL A 712 -21.27 -17.54 16.06
CA VAL A 712 -21.61 -16.33 15.30
C VAL A 712 -20.35 -15.86 14.60
N LEU A 713 -20.31 -15.93 13.27
CA LEU A 713 -19.08 -15.69 12.50
C LEU A 713 -19.03 -14.27 11.93
N GLY A 714 -17.85 -13.64 11.99
CA GLY A 714 -17.56 -12.37 11.33
C GLY A 714 -17.59 -11.14 12.25
N ASN A 715 -17.22 -9.99 11.68
CA ASN A 715 -17.35 -8.70 12.37
C ASN A 715 -18.79 -8.19 12.27
N ILE A 716 -19.52 -8.23 13.39
CA ILE A 716 -20.95 -7.99 13.49
C ILE A 716 -21.22 -6.52 13.86
N GLY A 717 -21.49 -5.71 12.84
CA GLY A 717 -22.04 -4.36 12.98
C GLY A 717 -23.57 -4.35 13.11
N GLN A 718 -24.17 -3.14 13.18
CA GLN A 718 -25.63 -2.97 13.21
C GLN A 718 -26.32 -3.68 12.04
N SER A 719 -25.92 -3.38 10.80
CA SER A 719 -26.48 -4.01 9.60
C SER A 719 -26.19 -5.51 9.49
N LYS A 720 -25.15 -5.99 10.15
CA LYS A 720 -24.80 -7.41 10.21
C LYS A 720 -25.49 -8.16 11.36
N GLY A 721 -26.47 -7.54 12.03
CA GLY A 721 -27.29 -8.20 13.03
C GLY A 721 -26.77 -8.12 14.48
N ALA A 722 -26.00 -7.10 14.84
CA ALA A 722 -25.50 -6.97 16.22
C ALA A 722 -26.63 -6.93 17.27
N ALA A 723 -27.78 -6.31 16.93
CA ALA A 723 -28.97 -6.32 17.78
C ALA A 723 -29.54 -7.74 17.95
N VAL A 724 -29.63 -8.49 16.85
CA VAL A 724 -30.10 -9.89 16.85
C VAL A 724 -29.22 -10.74 17.75
N VAL A 725 -27.88 -10.66 17.58
CA VAL A 725 -26.92 -11.40 18.40
C VAL A 725 -27.02 -11.02 19.88
N GLN A 726 -27.16 -9.72 20.18
CA GLN A 726 -27.31 -9.24 21.55
C GLN A 726 -28.56 -9.82 22.20
N ASP A 727 -29.71 -9.76 21.52
CA ASP A 727 -30.97 -10.20 22.08
C ASP A 727 -31.07 -11.72 22.17
N MET A 728 -30.50 -12.45 21.21
CA MET A 728 -30.30 -13.90 21.34
C MET A 728 -29.46 -14.23 22.58
N ALA A 729 -28.32 -13.57 22.77
CA ALA A 729 -27.44 -13.80 23.92
C ALA A 729 -28.16 -13.59 25.25
N LYS A 730 -28.94 -12.50 25.36
CA LYS A 730 -29.71 -12.19 26.58
C LYS A 730 -30.77 -13.25 26.87
N ARG A 731 -31.46 -13.75 25.84
CA ARG A 731 -32.53 -14.76 25.99
C ARG A 731 -31.93 -16.11 26.38
N LEU A 732 -30.92 -16.58 25.64
CA LEU A 732 -30.24 -17.86 25.91
C LEU A 732 -29.51 -17.85 27.27
N GLY A 733 -28.96 -16.72 27.70
CA GLY A 733 -28.28 -16.60 29.00
C GLY A 733 -29.23 -16.63 30.21
N ARG A 734 -30.52 -16.28 30.02
CA ARG A 734 -31.55 -16.35 31.07
C ARG A 734 -32.19 -17.73 31.21
N ASP A 735 -32.07 -18.55 30.18
CA ASP A 735 -32.65 -19.88 30.13
C ASP A 735 -31.70 -20.90 30.78
N ARG A 736 -32.17 -21.58 31.82
CA ARG A 736 -31.40 -22.64 32.49
C ARG A 736 -31.36 -23.93 31.67
N ASP A 737 -32.37 -24.15 30.85
CA ASP A 737 -32.51 -25.29 29.94
C ASP A 737 -32.23 -24.86 28.49
N ARG A 738 -31.33 -23.87 28.32
CA ARG A 738 -31.03 -23.24 27.03
C ARG A 738 -30.77 -24.29 25.95
N VAL A 739 -31.39 -24.07 24.79
CA VAL A 739 -31.35 -25.00 23.66
C VAL A 739 -29.93 -25.13 23.05
N CYS A 740 -29.11 -24.09 23.19
CA CYS A 740 -27.73 -24.07 22.74
C CYS A 740 -26.84 -23.10 23.55
N ASP A 741 -25.52 -23.30 23.49
CA ASP A 741 -24.52 -22.31 23.85
C ASP A 741 -24.18 -21.41 22.65
N MET A 742 -23.53 -20.27 22.90
CA MET A 742 -23.15 -19.32 21.85
C MET A 742 -21.74 -18.79 22.05
N VAL A 743 -21.02 -18.63 20.95
CA VAL A 743 -19.69 -18.01 20.88
C VAL A 743 -19.63 -17.07 19.68
N VAL A 744 -18.98 -15.92 19.83
CA VAL A 744 -18.72 -15.01 18.71
C VAL A 744 -17.29 -15.21 18.21
N VAL A 745 -17.15 -15.63 16.96
CA VAL A 745 -15.89 -15.72 16.23
C VAL A 745 -15.76 -14.50 15.32
N GLY A 746 -15.21 -13.43 15.87
CA GLY A 746 -15.21 -12.09 15.28
C GLY A 746 -15.40 -11.02 16.36
N ASN A 747 -15.64 -9.79 15.93
CA ASN A 747 -15.93 -8.66 16.82
C ASN A 747 -17.38 -8.22 16.68
N VAL A 748 -18.03 -7.81 17.77
CA VAL A 748 -19.35 -7.17 17.75
C VAL A 748 -19.20 -5.68 18.01
N ASP A 749 -20.01 -4.85 17.36
CA ASP A 749 -20.00 -3.41 17.59
C ASP A 749 -20.22 -3.10 19.08
N PRO A 750 -19.29 -2.38 19.76
CA PRO A 750 -19.37 -2.08 21.19
C PRO A 750 -20.61 -1.30 21.64
N ALA A 751 -21.37 -0.72 20.71
CA ALA A 751 -22.69 -0.16 21.01
C ALA A 751 -23.68 -1.23 21.51
N PHE A 752 -23.47 -2.49 21.13
CA PHE A 752 -24.33 -3.63 21.48
C PHE A 752 -23.67 -4.45 22.59
N ALA A 753 -23.96 -4.10 23.84
CA ALA A 753 -23.43 -4.79 25.02
C ALA A 753 -23.91 -6.25 25.09
N LEU A 754 -22.96 -7.18 25.04
CA LEU A 754 -23.21 -8.61 25.23
C LEU A 754 -23.20 -9.00 26.72
N PRO A 755 -23.87 -10.10 27.12
CA PRO A 755 -23.73 -10.69 28.44
C PRO A 755 -22.26 -10.98 28.79
N GLY A 756 -21.88 -10.82 30.07
CA GLY A 756 -20.47 -10.88 30.48
C GLY A 756 -19.86 -12.28 30.44
N ASP A 757 -20.70 -13.31 30.37
CA ASP A 757 -20.34 -14.72 30.25
C ASP A 757 -20.28 -15.21 28.79
N LEU A 758 -20.70 -14.39 27.82
CA LEU A 758 -20.60 -14.73 26.40
C LEU A 758 -19.15 -14.63 25.92
N ARG A 759 -18.66 -15.71 25.32
CA ARG A 759 -17.30 -15.76 24.76
C ARG A 759 -17.25 -15.00 23.44
N VAL A 760 -16.30 -14.07 23.32
CA VAL A 760 -15.98 -13.33 22.10
C VAL A 760 -14.50 -13.55 21.79
N HIS A 761 -14.21 -14.16 20.65
CA HIS A 761 -12.84 -14.48 20.25
C HIS A 761 -12.07 -13.25 19.74
N GLY A 762 -12.71 -12.41 18.93
CA GLY A 762 -12.04 -11.34 18.18
C GLY A 762 -11.75 -11.73 16.73
N SER A 763 -10.86 -11.00 16.08
CA SER A 763 -10.49 -11.23 14.68
C SER A 763 -9.92 -12.63 14.45
N TYR A 764 -10.16 -13.21 13.27
CA TYR A 764 -9.70 -14.55 12.89
C TYR A 764 -9.10 -14.51 11.47
N ALA A 765 -8.19 -15.42 11.15
CA ALA A 765 -7.90 -15.75 9.75
C ALA A 765 -8.79 -16.92 9.31
N VAL A 766 -9.15 -16.94 8.03
CA VAL A 766 -10.07 -17.96 7.49
C VAL A 766 -9.53 -19.39 7.70
N SER A 767 -8.20 -19.57 7.63
CA SER A 767 -7.53 -20.84 7.93
C SER A 767 -7.71 -21.34 9.37
N ASP A 768 -8.08 -20.47 10.31
CA ASP A 768 -8.21 -20.82 11.72
C ASP A 768 -9.58 -21.40 12.06
N LEU A 769 -10.56 -21.29 11.15
CA LEU A 769 -11.94 -21.70 11.41
C LEU A 769 -12.07 -23.15 11.87
N PRO A 770 -11.34 -24.14 11.32
CA PRO A 770 -11.37 -25.51 11.83
C PRO A 770 -10.97 -25.60 13.31
N ILE A 771 -9.85 -24.97 13.67
CA ILE A 771 -9.28 -24.98 15.02
C ILE A 771 -10.20 -24.24 15.99
N LEU A 772 -10.75 -23.10 15.58
CA LEU A 772 -11.68 -22.31 16.40
C LEU A 772 -12.99 -23.05 16.62
N ALA A 773 -13.49 -23.74 15.60
CA ALA A 773 -14.68 -24.57 15.72
C ALA A 773 -14.46 -25.70 16.74
N GLU A 774 -13.32 -26.39 16.70
CA GLU A 774 -12.99 -27.42 17.67
C GLU A 774 -12.81 -26.86 19.08
N ARG A 775 -12.00 -25.79 19.23
CA ARG A 775 -11.72 -25.13 20.51
C ARG A 775 -12.98 -24.73 21.27
N TYR A 776 -13.97 -24.20 20.56
CA TYR A 776 -15.22 -23.75 21.18
C TYR A 776 -16.35 -24.77 21.11
N GLY A 777 -16.10 -25.96 20.55
CA GLY A 777 -17.12 -27.00 20.38
C GLY A 777 -18.26 -26.58 19.45
N ILE A 778 -17.98 -25.74 18.45
CA ILE A 778 -18.98 -25.21 17.52
C ILE A 778 -19.57 -26.36 16.70
N THR A 779 -20.90 -26.40 16.72
CA THR A 779 -21.72 -27.38 16.00
C THR A 779 -22.45 -26.77 14.81
N HIS A 780 -22.79 -25.48 14.91
CA HIS A 780 -23.54 -24.75 13.88
C HIS A 780 -22.96 -23.35 13.76
N TRP A 781 -23.02 -22.78 12.56
CA TRP A 781 -22.70 -21.39 12.30
C TRP A 781 -23.96 -20.54 12.14
N LEU A 782 -23.90 -19.30 12.61
CA LEU A 782 -24.91 -18.28 12.36
C LEU A 782 -24.25 -17.07 11.70
N VAL A 783 -24.80 -16.67 10.55
CA VAL A 783 -24.51 -15.40 9.88
C VAL A 783 -25.76 -14.52 10.01
N PRO A 784 -25.82 -13.61 11.01
CA PRO A 784 -27.06 -12.94 11.41
C PRO A 784 -27.36 -11.67 10.61
N SER A 785 -26.85 -11.55 9.39
CA SER A 785 -26.92 -10.32 8.62
C SER A 785 -28.37 -9.96 8.25
N ILE A 786 -28.78 -8.72 8.56
CA ILE A 786 -30.17 -8.24 8.43
C ILE A 786 -30.37 -7.29 7.24
N TRP A 787 -29.34 -7.10 6.44
CA TRP A 787 -29.40 -6.40 5.16
C TRP A 787 -29.10 -7.37 4.03
N PRO A 788 -29.63 -7.17 2.82
CA PRO A 788 -29.28 -8.03 1.70
C PRO A 788 -27.80 -7.78 1.34
N GLU A 789 -26.87 -8.66 1.70
CA GLU A 789 -25.46 -8.46 1.31
C GLU A 789 -25.33 -8.60 -0.20
N THR A 790 -24.44 -7.82 -0.82
CA THR A 790 -24.10 -7.95 -2.24
C THR A 790 -23.33 -9.23 -2.51
N PHE A 791 -22.45 -9.57 -1.56
CA PHE A 791 -21.78 -10.86 -1.38
C PHE A 791 -21.38 -11.02 0.08
N CYS A 792 -21.47 -12.25 0.61
CA CYS A 792 -21.11 -12.54 2.00
C CYS A 792 -19.92 -13.51 2.06
N TYR A 793 -18.71 -13.03 2.40
CA TYR A 793 -17.55 -13.92 2.58
C TYR A 793 -17.77 -14.89 3.75
N THR A 794 -18.25 -14.37 4.87
CA THR A 794 -18.52 -15.11 6.11
C THR A 794 -19.39 -16.35 5.90
N VAL A 795 -20.44 -16.25 5.08
CA VAL A 795 -21.35 -17.39 4.87
C VAL A 795 -20.68 -18.53 4.12
N HIS A 796 -19.83 -18.21 3.14
CA HIS A 796 -19.12 -19.21 2.38
C HIS A 796 -17.96 -19.82 3.18
N GLU A 797 -17.27 -19.01 3.99
CA GLU A 797 -16.29 -19.48 4.97
C GLU A 797 -16.93 -20.48 5.94
N ALA A 798 -18.13 -20.19 6.46
CA ALA A 798 -18.89 -21.09 7.31
C ALA A 798 -19.32 -22.36 6.58
N ILE A 799 -19.82 -22.25 5.34
CA ILE A 799 -20.26 -23.39 4.52
C ILE A 799 -19.12 -24.38 4.32
N GLN A 800 -17.90 -23.88 4.04
CA GLN A 800 -16.74 -24.74 3.80
C GLN A 800 -16.31 -25.56 5.03
N THR A 801 -16.66 -25.13 6.24
CA THR A 801 -16.39 -25.95 7.44
C THR A 801 -17.13 -27.28 7.43
N GLY A 802 -18.17 -27.44 6.60
CA GLY A 802 -19.02 -28.63 6.56
C GLY A 802 -20.06 -28.69 7.69
N LEU A 803 -20.01 -27.79 8.67
CA LEU A 803 -21.01 -27.67 9.73
C LEU A 803 -22.29 -27.00 9.22
N PRO A 804 -23.48 -27.28 9.79
CA PRO A 804 -24.71 -26.56 9.50
C PRO A 804 -24.54 -25.03 9.59
N VAL A 805 -25.02 -24.30 8.58
CA VAL A 805 -24.91 -22.84 8.48
C VAL A 805 -26.29 -22.22 8.38
N LEU A 806 -26.61 -21.32 9.29
CA LEU A 806 -27.85 -20.56 9.28
C LEU A 806 -27.61 -19.11 8.87
N ALA A 807 -28.49 -18.59 8.00
CA ALA A 807 -28.56 -17.16 7.69
C ALA A 807 -30.01 -16.77 7.35
N PHE A 808 -30.32 -15.48 7.47
CA PHE A 808 -31.60 -14.93 7.01
C PHE A 808 -31.71 -15.04 5.48
N GLU A 809 -32.92 -15.35 4.97
CA GLU A 809 -33.21 -15.56 3.54
C GLU A 809 -33.26 -14.28 2.70
N ILE A 810 -32.27 -13.40 2.89
CA ILE A 810 -32.14 -12.12 2.17
C ILE A 810 -30.77 -12.01 1.52
N GLY A 811 -30.69 -11.28 0.41
CA GLY A 811 -29.42 -10.98 -0.25
C GLY A 811 -28.61 -12.19 -0.69
N ALA A 812 -27.34 -11.94 -0.97
CA ALA A 812 -26.40 -12.98 -1.36
C ALA A 812 -26.18 -14.04 -0.27
N GLN A 813 -26.30 -13.68 1.01
CA GLN A 813 -26.16 -14.66 2.09
C GLN A 813 -27.30 -15.68 2.09
N GLY A 814 -28.54 -15.25 1.84
CA GLY A 814 -29.69 -16.14 1.71
C GLY A 814 -29.53 -17.06 0.51
N GLU A 815 -29.12 -16.52 -0.65
CA GLU A 815 -28.83 -17.33 -1.85
C GLU A 815 -27.76 -18.40 -1.60
N ALA A 816 -26.67 -18.03 -0.93
CA ALA A 816 -25.57 -18.95 -0.63
C ALA A 816 -26.00 -20.08 0.30
N VAL A 817 -26.76 -19.77 1.36
CA VAL A 817 -27.28 -20.79 2.28
C VAL A 817 -28.29 -21.70 1.58
N ARG A 818 -29.20 -21.16 0.77
CA ARG A 818 -30.17 -21.95 -0.01
C ARG A 818 -29.48 -22.93 -0.96
N ALA A 819 -28.36 -22.53 -1.56
CA ALA A 819 -27.63 -23.35 -2.51
C ALA A 819 -26.73 -24.42 -1.85
N ALA A 820 -26.38 -24.25 -0.57
CA ALA A 820 -25.46 -25.13 0.14
C ALA A 820 -26.16 -26.35 0.75
N LYS A 821 -25.53 -27.53 0.68
CA LYS A 821 -26.07 -28.78 1.26
C LYS A 821 -26.23 -28.71 2.78
N ASN A 822 -25.32 -28.03 3.46
CA ASN A 822 -25.31 -27.77 4.89
C ASN A 822 -25.90 -26.40 5.25
N GLY A 823 -26.65 -25.77 4.34
CA GLY A 823 -27.27 -24.48 4.57
C GLY A 823 -28.73 -24.61 5.06
N HIS A 824 -29.11 -23.76 6.03
CA HIS A 824 -30.45 -23.68 6.57
C HIS A 824 -30.95 -22.24 6.64
N GLU A 825 -31.97 -21.93 5.84
CA GLU A 825 -32.55 -20.60 5.78
C GLU A 825 -33.39 -20.27 7.02
N ILE A 826 -33.21 -19.05 7.52
CA ILE A 826 -34.06 -18.42 8.54
C ILE A 826 -35.00 -17.45 7.82
N PRO A 827 -36.32 -17.57 7.98
CA PRO A 827 -37.25 -16.61 7.41
C PRO A 827 -36.93 -15.18 7.84
N PHE A 828 -36.98 -14.25 6.89
CA PHE A 828 -36.73 -12.84 7.15
C PHE A 828 -38.01 -12.03 7.02
N ASP A 829 -38.41 -11.40 8.12
CA ASP A 829 -39.48 -10.42 8.16
C ASP A 829 -38.96 -9.22 8.97
N PRO A 830 -38.81 -8.03 8.36
CA PRO A 830 -38.30 -6.85 9.04
C PRO A 830 -39.16 -6.40 10.23
N ASP A 831 -40.44 -6.76 10.25
CA ASP A 831 -41.38 -6.38 11.31
C ASP A 831 -41.51 -7.45 12.42
N ALA A 832 -40.84 -8.61 12.26
CA ALA A 832 -40.83 -9.70 13.23
C ALA A 832 -39.67 -9.62 14.24
N ASP A 833 -39.77 -10.41 15.32
CA ASP A 833 -38.68 -10.60 16.28
C ASP A 833 -37.61 -11.54 15.70
N LEU A 834 -36.69 -10.99 14.90
CA LEU A 834 -35.63 -11.74 14.22
C LEU A 834 -34.78 -12.61 15.17
N ALA A 835 -34.53 -12.16 16.40
CA ALA A 835 -33.80 -12.94 17.40
C ALA A 835 -34.60 -14.16 17.85
N HIS A 836 -35.91 -14.00 18.04
CA HIS A 836 -36.79 -15.12 18.35
C HIS A 836 -36.89 -16.11 17.19
N THR A 837 -37.06 -15.62 15.96
CA THR A 837 -37.12 -16.45 14.75
C THR A 837 -35.85 -17.29 14.58
N ALA A 838 -34.67 -16.69 14.79
CA ALA A 838 -33.40 -17.40 14.75
C ALA A 838 -33.31 -18.50 15.83
N ILE A 839 -33.70 -18.20 17.07
CA ILE A 839 -33.71 -19.20 18.17
C ILE A 839 -34.67 -20.35 17.85
N GLN A 840 -35.86 -20.07 17.33
CA GLN A 840 -36.83 -21.10 16.94
C GLN A 840 -36.26 -22.02 15.85
N LYS A 841 -35.62 -21.45 14.82
CA LYS A 841 -34.99 -22.24 13.76
C LYS A 841 -33.86 -23.12 14.28
N ILE A 842 -33.00 -22.57 15.15
CA ILE A 842 -31.94 -23.34 15.81
C ILE A 842 -32.54 -24.49 16.64
N ALA A 843 -33.59 -24.22 17.41
CA ALA A 843 -34.24 -25.23 18.23
C ALA A 843 -34.90 -26.33 17.39
N TYR A 844 -35.42 -26.00 16.22
CA TYR A 844 -35.95 -26.96 15.26
C TYR A 844 -34.84 -27.89 14.74
N LEU A 845 -33.73 -27.32 14.23
CA LEU A 845 -32.62 -28.11 13.66
C LEU A 845 -31.98 -29.04 14.70
N VAL A 846 -31.72 -28.53 15.90
CA VAL A 846 -31.16 -29.31 17.01
C VAL A 846 -32.06 -30.48 17.41
N LYS A 847 -33.39 -30.33 17.28
CA LYS A 847 -34.34 -31.42 17.56
C LYS A 847 -34.36 -32.46 16.44
N ASP A 848 -34.31 -32.02 15.19
CA ASP A 848 -34.33 -32.89 14.00
C ASP A 848 -33.07 -33.77 13.93
N GLU A 849 -31.89 -33.20 14.25
CA GLU A 849 -30.63 -33.95 14.37
C GLU A 849 -30.70 -35.03 15.46
N LYS A 850 -31.32 -34.74 16.61
CA LYS A 850 -31.53 -35.71 17.69
C LYS A 850 -32.51 -36.82 17.32
N ALA A 851 -33.40 -36.58 16.35
CA ALA A 851 -34.36 -37.56 15.85
C ALA A 851 -33.79 -38.44 14.73
N GLY A 852 -32.59 -38.13 14.20
CA GLY A 852 -31.93 -38.90 13.15
C GLY A 852 -32.55 -38.73 11.75
N VAL A 853 -33.17 -37.58 11.48
CA VAL A 853 -33.97 -37.32 10.26
C VAL A 853 -33.22 -36.49 9.20
N VAL A 854 -32.04 -35.94 9.53
CA VAL A 854 -31.24 -35.04 8.66
C VAL A 854 -30.03 -35.74 8.05
#